data_AF-A0AA97H4G2-F1
#
_entry.id   AF-A0AA97H4G2-F1
#
_cell.length_a   1.000
_cell.length_b   1.000
_cell.length_c   1.000
_cell.angle_alpha   90.00
_cell.angle_beta   90.00
_cell.angle_gamma   90.00
#
_symmetry.space_group_name_H-M   'P 1'
#
loop_
_entity.id
_entity.type
_entity.pdbx_description
1 polymer ?
#
loop_
_entity_poly.entity_id
_entity_poly.type
_entity_poly.pdbx_seq_one_letter_code
_entity_poly.pdbx_strand_id
1 'polypeptide(L)'
;MNKSTNLRIKNNLGLEFKFLESGLIKSIDASPIRISLKKASLFSKAGANIYLRKKSKEGYKYKALLGAEDKNEFTIENNTFFVQGVWEGVIYTCRLILSQKSTSWQWIITTKNTKKNDVTLDLINVQDVGLKKISDALVNEYYVSQYLERLILKDEVYGPVICCRQNFKDDLETPWLLLASKNGASASTDGMQFYGKTFREKGMPEGLMKDDLGGECSAELSIVALQETPFTLASEESHTSVFIASYVSDHPEATSRKDLDCLPQLMEELNEEPSSKGEGNSFIVHGNKFNSASFLPVNDLNSNEIDSYFSEEKRHVEEKESQLLSFFYKENSHVVLKVKETLVDRPHGHILQAKAGYTPDENIVSTTAYACGIFNSHITQGNTNFNRFLSLSTSQFNLENETGQRIFVTLKGKTYLLGIPSAFEMGLNHCRWIYKIGDSCFQIRTWTSKEAPQVNMDFKVLKGEKIDLLITNNFDESIDWKIIALESDQEFIAKPNKKSLLVSKFPNAQFRLKIQSKQVRYQTLGSESLYFDGKAHGGSFLNFKVDNATHFCMSFLGEVVTSSDFVTIDDADLQWNSDCVHVQKDWKKLSSNLQLTSNEKDISVIQDILPWYGINALTHLLTPHGLEQFDGAAWGTRDTTQGPFELLLCTEKYDEAKEILRIIFSHQNSDGGWPQWWMFDSYSEIRAGSSHGDIHHWCIIALANYIKATGDINFLSEELPYYHEKGETAAEKTPLLKHVERLIDMLIASFIHNTALVPFGGGDWNDSMQPASKTLAKCLISSWTVALNYQAFTSFQNVYEVLGATKKATRLKDISAQIKSDFNKYLIKDNVVAGHGLLEDDNSISLLLHPTDSKTNIQYRLLPMIRGIISGIFTKEQAMFHQNLIEIHLKGPDGARLMNRPPKYNGGIQTIFQRAESSSYFGREIGIMYMHAHLRYAQTQAIMGNAKAFIKALRQANPIAYNEIVTCGDLRQSNCYYSSSDVVFKNRYEADERYEDLKDGKSLLKGGWRIYSSGPGIYMGLVVWHLLGLRTEFGKTIIDPVIPKALDGLSASLVYSGYPLNLNFSLKKETCHPKTIHINGKAINFTYEDNQYRKGGAEIETKKFLELLTYEENTIDIVL
;
A
#
# COMPACT_ATOMS: atom_id res chain seq x y z
N MET A 1 -4.87 -38.18 -9.19
CA MET A 1 -6.13 -37.76 -8.54
C MET A 1 -6.42 -38.73 -7.40
N ASN A 2 -5.89 -38.47 -6.21
CA ASN A 2 -6.28 -39.20 -5.01
C ASN A 2 -7.67 -38.72 -4.58
N LYS A 3 -8.54 -39.64 -4.18
CA LYS A 3 -9.85 -39.33 -3.59
C LYS A 3 -9.62 -38.39 -2.41
N SER A 4 -9.96 -37.11 -2.57
CA SER A 4 -9.99 -36.12 -1.48
C SER A 4 -10.89 -36.66 -0.37
N THR A 5 -10.31 -37.14 0.72
CA THR A 5 -11.01 -37.31 1.98
C THR A 5 -11.63 -35.97 2.34
N ASN A 6 -12.96 -35.89 2.39
CA ASN A 6 -13.69 -34.67 2.77
C ASN A 6 -13.42 -34.38 4.26
N LEU A 7 -12.29 -33.74 4.57
CA LEU A 7 -11.93 -33.30 5.92
C LEU A 7 -12.74 -32.04 6.27
N ARG A 8 -13.99 -32.25 6.69
CA ARG A 8 -14.90 -31.17 7.07
C ARG A 8 -15.93 -31.62 8.10
N ILE A 9 -16.44 -30.65 8.86
CA ILE A 9 -17.66 -30.79 9.67
C ILE A 9 -18.62 -29.67 9.28
N LYS A 10 -19.93 -29.94 9.29
CA LYS A 10 -20.97 -28.99 8.86
C LYS A 10 -22.27 -29.20 9.64
N ASN A 11 -22.95 -28.14 10.09
CA ASN A 11 -24.28 -28.26 10.68
C ASN A 11 -25.42 -28.12 9.66
N ASN A 12 -26.64 -28.41 10.08
CA ASN A 12 -27.87 -28.28 9.30
C ASN A 12 -28.17 -26.83 8.84
N LEU A 13 -27.63 -25.82 9.53
CA LEU A 13 -27.84 -24.40 9.24
C LEU A 13 -26.82 -23.79 8.27
N GLY A 14 -25.83 -24.56 7.83
CA GLY A 14 -24.89 -24.14 6.79
C GLY A 14 -23.51 -23.69 7.27
N LEU A 15 -23.25 -23.69 8.59
CA LEU A 15 -21.91 -23.46 9.16
C LEU A 15 -21.02 -24.67 8.85
N GLU A 16 -19.86 -24.43 8.23
CA GLU A 16 -18.92 -25.44 7.76
C GLU A 16 -17.48 -25.09 8.18
N PHE A 17 -16.81 -26.04 8.81
CA PHE A 17 -15.37 -26.00 9.04
C PHE A 17 -14.69 -26.96 8.07
N LYS A 18 -13.72 -26.44 7.31
CA LYS A 18 -12.87 -27.24 6.43
C LYS A 18 -11.50 -27.37 7.07
N PHE A 19 -10.91 -28.55 7.02
CA PHE A 19 -9.58 -28.81 7.57
C PHE A 19 -8.60 -29.17 6.46
N LEU A 20 -7.34 -28.92 6.74
CA LEU A 20 -6.21 -29.37 5.95
C LEU A 20 -5.70 -30.71 6.48
N GLU A 21 -5.02 -31.46 5.62
CA GLU A 21 -4.28 -32.67 6.02
C GLU A 21 -3.11 -32.33 6.95
N SER A 22 -2.76 -31.06 7.12
CA SER A 22 -1.85 -30.59 8.17
C SER A 22 -2.49 -30.54 9.56
N GLY A 23 -3.79 -30.80 9.70
CA GLY A 23 -4.55 -30.67 10.95
C GLY A 23 -4.95 -29.22 11.29
N LEU A 24 -4.64 -28.25 10.42
CA LEU A 24 -5.11 -26.86 10.55
C LEU A 24 -6.51 -26.67 9.98
N ILE A 25 -7.18 -25.62 10.43
CA ILE A 25 -8.43 -25.15 9.83
C ILE A 25 -8.08 -24.47 8.50
N LYS A 26 -8.64 -24.97 7.41
CA LYS A 26 -8.54 -24.38 6.07
C LYS A 26 -9.37 -23.11 5.97
N SER A 27 -10.65 -23.19 6.36
CA SER A 27 -11.57 -22.05 6.39
C SER A 27 -12.77 -22.35 7.26
N ILE A 28 -13.41 -21.28 7.73
CA ILE A 28 -14.70 -21.32 8.42
C ILE A 28 -15.69 -20.55 7.55
N ASP A 29 -16.71 -21.23 7.04
CA ASP A 29 -17.66 -20.69 6.08
C ASP A 29 -19.09 -20.85 6.61
N ALA A 30 -19.93 -19.82 6.46
CA ALA A 30 -21.38 -19.84 6.64
C ALA A 30 -21.99 -19.21 5.38
N SER A 31 -22.18 -20.03 4.35
CA SER A 31 -22.46 -19.56 2.97
C SER A 31 -23.61 -18.55 2.93
N PRO A 32 -23.43 -17.40 2.24
CA PRO A 32 -22.34 -17.05 1.32
C PRO A 32 -21.12 -16.36 1.97
N ILE A 33 -21.03 -16.32 3.30
CA ILE A 33 -19.99 -15.62 4.05
C ILE A 33 -18.87 -16.57 4.49
N ARG A 34 -17.63 -16.08 4.43
CA ARG A 34 -16.47 -16.64 5.10
C ARG A 34 -16.25 -15.92 6.42
N ILE A 35 -16.26 -16.66 7.51
CA ILE A 35 -16.00 -16.16 8.85
C ILE A 35 -14.51 -15.89 9.03
N SER A 36 -13.65 -16.82 8.59
CA SER A 36 -12.19 -16.66 8.61
C SER A 36 -11.70 -15.54 7.68
N LEU A 37 -10.56 -14.91 7.97
CA LEU A 37 -10.01 -13.84 7.16
C LEU A 37 -9.53 -14.37 5.80
N LYS A 38 -8.89 -15.54 5.77
CA LYS A 38 -8.34 -16.14 4.53
C LYS A 38 -8.45 -17.66 4.59
N LYS A 39 -8.25 -18.33 3.45
CA LYS A 39 -8.00 -19.77 3.44
C LYS A 39 -6.55 -20.03 3.87
N ALA A 40 -6.35 -20.94 4.81
CA ALA A 40 -5.01 -21.47 5.11
C ALA A 40 -4.52 -22.39 4.00
N SER A 41 -3.19 -22.44 3.82
CA SER A 41 -2.48 -23.36 2.92
C SER A 41 -1.88 -24.52 3.71
N LEU A 42 -1.47 -25.59 3.02
CA LEU A 42 -0.74 -26.71 3.65
C LEU A 42 0.59 -26.29 4.29
N PHE A 43 1.10 -25.12 3.94
CA PHE A 43 2.38 -24.57 4.41
C PHE A 43 2.21 -23.54 5.53
N SER A 44 0.97 -23.11 5.82
CA SER A 44 0.68 -22.18 6.91
C SER A 44 1.19 -22.70 8.25
N LYS A 45 1.85 -21.82 9.02
CA LYS A 45 2.25 -22.07 10.42
C LYS A 45 1.24 -21.56 11.45
N ALA A 46 0.59 -20.47 11.11
CA ALA A 46 -0.33 -19.76 11.98
C ALA A 46 -1.73 -19.70 11.35
N GLY A 47 -2.70 -19.30 12.15
CA GLY A 47 -4.12 -19.24 11.80
C GLY A 47 -4.97 -19.53 13.04
N ALA A 48 -6.27 -19.76 12.83
CA ALA A 48 -7.15 -20.20 13.91
C ALA A 48 -6.58 -21.44 14.63
N ASN A 49 -6.34 -21.32 15.94
CA ASN A 49 -5.67 -22.34 16.74
C ASN A 49 -6.03 -22.21 18.23
N ILE A 50 -5.67 -23.23 19.00
CA ILE A 50 -5.70 -23.19 20.46
C ILE A 50 -4.29 -23.46 20.94
N TYR A 51 -3.78 -22.61 21.84
CA TYR A 51 -2.46 -22.76 22.42
C TYR A 51 -2.60 -23.14 23.89
N LEU A 52 -2.07 -24.31 24.26
CA LEU A 52 -1.86 -24.70 25.65
C LEU A 52 -0.54 -24.09 26.12
N ARG A 53 -0.57 -23.26 27.16
CA ARG A 53 0.66 -22.73 27.76
C ARG A 53 0.91 -23.32 29.12
N LYS A 54 2.18 -23.43 29.46
CA LYS A 54 2.67 -23.86 30.76
C LYS A 54 3.56 -22.78 31.33
N LYS A 55 3.19 -22.32 32.53
CA LYS A 55 3.98 -21.33 33.26
C LYS A 55 5.20 -22.01 33.88
N SER A 56 6.36 -21.38 33.73
CA SER A 56 7.63 -21.82 34.29
C SER A 56 8.37 -20.65 34.94
N LYS A 57 9.47 -20.93 35.65
CA LYS A 57 10.32 -19.88 36.24
C LYS A 57 10.96 -18.96 35.19
N GLU A 58 11.14 -19.46 33.96
CA GLU A 58 11.78 -18.73 32.85
C GLU A 58 10.76 -18.04 31.92
N GLY A 59 9.48 -18.01 32.31
CA GLY A 59 8.39 -17.49 31.50
C GLY A 59 7.46 -18.60 31.00
N TYR A 60 6.89 -18.42 29.81
CA TYR A 60 5.92 -19.34 29.22
C TYR A 60 6.54 -20.29 28.21
N LYS A 61 6.15 -21.56 28.27
CA LYS A 61 6.23 -22.47 27.12
C LYS A 61 4.84 -22.63 26.56
N TYR A 62 4.72 -22.88 25.26
CA TYR A 62 3.43 -23.09 24.63
C TYR A 62 3.45 -24.23 23.63
N LYS A 63 2.26 -24.77 23.36
CA LYS A 63 1.99 -25.82 22.38
C LYS A 63 0.74 -25.47 21.59
N ALA A 64 0.87 -25.33 20.28
CA ALA A 64 -0.28 -25.29 19.38
C ALA A 64 -0.97 -26.65 19.37
N LEU A 65 -2.29 -26.69 19.59
CA LEU A 65 -3.08 -27.91 19.57
C LEU A 65 -3.46 -28.32 18.14
N LEU A 66 -3.56 -27.38 17.21
CA LEU A 66 -3.77 -27.67 15.78
C LEU A 66 -2.46 -27.54 14.99
N GLY A 67 -2.38 -28.24 13.86
CA GLY A 67 -1.26 -28.16 12.92
C GLY A 67 -0.24 -29.31 13.03
N ALA A 68 0.75 -29.26 12.13
CA ALA A 68 1.67 -30.37 11.86
C ALA A 68 2.97 -30.36 12.68
N GLU A 69 3.14 -29.41 13.60
CA GLU A 69 4.39 -29.21 14.33
C GLU A 69 4.68 -30.32 15.36
N ASP A 70 3.70 -31.15 15.77
CA ASP A 70 3.92 -32.29 16.68
C ASP A 70 2.96 -33.49 16.44
N LYS A 71 3.24 -34.61 17.12
CA LYS A 71 2.50 -35.89 17.09
C LYS A 71 1.08 -35.81 17.71
N ASN A 72 0.24 -34.96 17.15
CA ASN A 72 -1.20 -34.98 17.42
C ASN A 72 -1.86 -36.11 16.62
N GLU A 73 -2.84 -36.77 17.22
CA GLU A 73 -3.77 -37.63 16.48
C GLU A 73 -5.06 -36.86 16.23
N PHE A 74 -5.50 -36.85 14.97
CA PHE A 74 -6.68 -36.14 14.52
C PHE A 74 -7.74 -37.13 14.02
N THR A 75 -8.96 -36.92 14.47
CA THR A 75 -10.10 -37.78 14.11
C THR A 75 -11.31 -36.91 13.81
N ILE A 76 -12.05 -37.22 12.75
CA ILE A 76 -13.40 -36.70 12.52
C ILE A 76 -14.38 -37.85 12.71
N GLU A 77 -15.30 -37.68 13.65
CA GLU A 77 -16.32 -38.67 14.00
C GLU A 77 -17.62 -37.95 14.33
N ASN A 78 -18.76 -38.42 13.80
CA ASN A 78 -20.08 -37.87 14.08
C ASN A 78 -20.15 -36.33 13.97
N ASN A 79 -19.54 -35.77 12.92
CA ASN A 79 -19.50 -34.33 12.67
C ASN A 79 -18.80 -33.51 13.79
N THR A 80 -17.94 -34.16 14.57
CA THR A 80 -17.09 -33.58 15.60
C THR A 80 -15.64 -33.78 15.20
N PHE A 81 -14.82 -32.74 15.37
CA PHE A 81 -13.38 -32.80 15.12
C PHE A 81 -12.64 -32.97 16.45
N PHE A 82 -11.78 -33.97 16.52
CA PHE A 82 -11.03 -34.35 17.71
C PHE A 82 -9.53 -34.21 17.47
N VAL A 83 -8.84 -33.72 18.50
CA VAL A 83 -7.38 -33.75 18.59
C VAL A 83 -6.98 -34.34 19.94
N GLN A 84 -6.03 -35.26 19.94
CA GLN A 84 -5.44 -35.78 21.16
C GLN A 84 -3.91 -35.78 21.10
N GLY A 85 -3.28 -35.55 22.24
CA GLY A 85 -1.84 -35.53 22.34
C GLY A 85 -1.33 -35.47 23.78
N VAL A 86 0.00 -35.49 23.90
CA VAL A 86 0.70 -35.39 25.18
C VAL A 86 1.83 -34.39 25.05
N TRP A 87 1.90 -33.42 25.97
CA TRP A 87 2.94 -32.40 25.97
C TRP A 87 3.48 -32.15 27.38
N GLU A 88 4.80 -32.31 27.56
CA GLU A 88 5.50 -32.19 28.85
C GLU A 88 4.84 -32.91 30.06
N GLY A 89 4.15 -34.04 29.81
CA GLY A 89 3.45 -34.80 30.86
C GLY A 89 2.01 -34.34 31.13
N VAL A 90 1.45 -33.50 30.27
CA VAL A 90 0.03 -33.17 30.24
C VAL A 90 -0.62 -33.90 29.07
N ILE A 91 -1.60 -34.76 29.35
CA ILE A 91 -2.46 -35.33 28.31
C ILE A 91 -3.54 -34.31 28.00
N TYR A 92 -3.83 -34.08 26.72
CA TYR A 92 -4.93 -33.21 26.32
C TYR A 92 -5.81 -33.87 25.25
N THR A 93 -7.09 -33.52 25.31
CA THR A 93 -8.05 -33.74 24.24
C THR A 93 -8.71 -32.41 23.90
N CYS A 94 -8.89 -32.13 22.61
CA CYS A 94 -9.53 -30.93 22.10
C CYS A 94 -10.63 -31.35 21.13
N ARG A 95 -11.86 -30.85 21.35
CA ARG A 95 -13.05 -31.20 20.58
C ARG A 95 -13.68 -29.93 20.00
N LEU A 96 -13.98 -29.93 18.72
CA LEU A 96 -14.80 -28.90 18.07
C LEU A 96 -16.17 -29.47 17.73
N ILE A 97 -17.21 -28.85 18.28
CA ILE A 97 -18.61 -29.25 18.11
C ILE A 97 -19.40 -28.08 17.51
N LEU A 98 -20.19 -28.35 16.48
CA LEU A 98 -21.12 -27.38 15.89
C LEU A 98 -22.53 -27.56 16.46
N SER A 99 -23.19 -26.47 16.83
CA SER A 99 -24.59 -26.51 17.26
C SER A 99 -25.51 -26.99 16.12
N GLN A 100 -26.55 -27.72 16.48
CA GLN A 100 -27.64 -28.11 15.58
C GLN A 100 -28.83 -27.13 15.62
N LYS A 101 -28.81 -26.16 16.55
CA LYS A 101 -29.89 -25.18 16.80
C LYS A 101 -29.52 -23.78 16.31
N SER A 102 -28.23 -23.46 16.21
CA SER A 102 -27.73 -22.15 15.75
C SER A 102 -26.44 -22.26 14.93
N THR A 103 -26.00 -21.15 14.34
CA THR A 103 -24.68 -20.99 13.68
C THR A 103 -23.56 -20.74 14.71
N SER A 104 -23.55 -21.54 15.77
CA SER A 104 -22.60 -21.44 16.88
C SER A 104 -21.77 -22.71 17.00
N TRP A 105 -20.60 -22.59 17.61
CA TRP A 105 -19.70 -23.72 17.88
C TRP A 105 -18.97 -23.56 19.19
N GLN A 106 -18.41 -24.67 19.68
CA GLN A 106 -17.57 -24.68 20.87
C GLN A 106 -16.32 -25.53 20.69
N TRP A 107 -15.26 -25.08 21.35
CA TRP A 107 -14.06 -25.85 21.63
C TRP A 107 -14.09 -26.31 23.08
N ILE A 108 -13.98 -27.62 23.30
CA ILE A 108 -13.84 -28.24 24.62
C ILE A 108 -12.45 -28.84 24.72
N ILE A 109 -11.65 -28.38 25.67
CA ILE A 109 -10.29 -28.86 25.90
C ILE A 109 -10.23 -29.47 27.29
N THR A 110 -9.95 -30.77 27.38
CA THR A 110 -9.67 -31.43 28.66
C THR A 110 -8.18 -31.65 28.79
N THR A 111 -7.60 -31.23 29.90
CA THR A 111 -6.18 -31.43 30.22
C THR A 111 -6.05 -32.27 31.48
N LYS A 112 -5.07 -33.18 31.53
CA LYS A 112 -4.77 -34.02 32.70
C LYS A 112 -3.28 -34.04 32.98
N ASN A 113 -2.88 -33.74 34.21
CA ASN A 113 -1.50 -33.81 34.64
C ASN A 113 -1.12 -35.27 34.98
N THR A 114 -0.10 -35.81 34.32
CA THR A 114 0.44 -37.17 34.58
C THR A 114 1.76 -37.16 35.36
N LYS A 115 2.23 -35.97 35.75
CA LYS A 115 3.45 -35.79 36.53
C LYS A 115 3.09 -35.65 38.01
N LYS A 116 4.03 -36.02 38.87
CA LYS A 116 3.89 -35.92 40.33
C LYS A 116 3.86 -34.49 40.86
N ASN A 117 4.41 -33.54 40.09
CA ASN A 117 4.48 -32.14 40.49
C ASN A 117 3.30 -31.38 39.88
N ASP A 118 2.83 -30.37 40.60
CA ASP A 118 1.80 -29.47 40.14
C ASP A 118 2.26 -28.72 38.88
N VAL A 119 1.33 -28.46 37.97
CA VAL A 119 1.57 -27.70 36.74
C VAL A 119 0.55 -26.57 36.64
N THR A 120 1.03 -25.35 36.40
CA THR A 120 0.17 -24.20 36.11
C THR A 120 0.06 -24.01 34.61
N LEU A 121 -1.17 -24.00 34.11
CA LEU A 121 -1.52 -23.96 32.70
C LEU A 121 -2.51 -22.82 32.42
N ASP A 122 -2.56 -22.38 31.18
CA ASP A 122 -3.69 -21.66 30.62
C ASP A 122 -3.88 -22.03 29.14
N LEU A 123 -4.99 -21.58 28.56
CA LEU A 123 -5.31 -21.77 27.15
C LEU A 123 -5.59 -20.43 26.49
N ILE A 124 -5.12 -20.28 25.25
CA ILE A 124 -5.44 -19.14 24.39
C ILE A 124 -6.09 -19.66 23.11
N ASN A 125 -7.33 -19.27 22.87
CA ASN A 125 -7.99 -19.45 21.58
C ASN A 125 -7.66 -18.27 20.68
N VAL A 126 -7.19 -18.54 19.45
CA VAL A 126 -6.87 -17.54 18.44
C VAL A 126 -7.73 -17.80 17.21
N GLN A 127 -8.30 -16.74 16.64
CA GLN A 127 -9.18 -16.82 15.48
C GLN A 127 -8.89 -15.64 14.54
N ASP A 128 -8.60 -15.93 13.27
CA ASP A 128 -8.62 -14.93 12.22
C ASP A 128 -10.07 -14.64 11.79
N VAL A 129 -10.45 -13.37 11.62
CA VAL A 129 -11.84 -12.98 11.34
C VAL A 129 -11.91 -12.09 10.11
N GLY A 130 -12.72 -12.46 9.12
CA GLY A 130 -12.96 -11.70 7.89
C GLY A 130 -14.39 -11.21 7.73
N LEU A 131 -15.37 -12.08 8.01
CA LEU A 131 -16.80 -11.81 7.81
C LEU A 131 -17.10 -11.20 6.43
N LYS A 132 -16.64 -11.86 5.37
CA LYS A 132 -16.72 -11.37 3.98
C LYS A 132 -17.32 -12.41 3.04
N LYS A 133 -17.76 -12.01 1.86
CA LYS A 133 -18.23 -12.96 0.84
C LYS A 133 -17.18 -14.01 0.51
N ILE A 134 -17.61 -15.26 0.34
CA ILE A 134 -16.78 -16.33 -0.18
C ILE A 134 -16.39 -15.97 -1.61
N SER A 135 -15.08 -15.80 -1.83
CA SER A 135 -14.48 -15.56 -3.13
C SER A 135 -13.19 -16.35 -3.27
N ASP A 136 -12.88 -16.72 -4.51
CA ASP A 136 -11.59 -17.23 -4.94
C ASP A 136 -10.70 -16.13 -5.56
N ALA A 137 -11.24 -14.91 -5.70
CA ALA A 137 -10.46 -13.74 -6.07
C ALA A 137 -9.46 -13.37 -4.97
N LEU A 138 -8.43 -12.63 -5.35
CA LEU A 138 -7.49 -12.04 -4.42
C LEU A 138 -8.23 -11.13 -3.45
N VAL A 139 -7.86 -11.19 -2.16
CA VAL A 139 -8.43 -10.32 -1.14
C VAL A 139 -7.32 -9.60 -0.40
N ASN A 140 -7.43 -8.29 -0.29
CA ASN A 140 -6.57 -7.47 0.55
C ASN A 140 -6.99 -7.57 2.03
N GLU A 141 -6.24 -8.35 2.81
CA GLU A 141 -6.55 -8.65 4.21
C GLU A 141 -6.44 -7.40 5.11
N TYR A 142 -5.53 -6.47 4.78
CA TYR A 142 -5.43 -5.18 5.46
C TYR A 142 -6.74 -4.41 5.30
N TYR A 143 -7.22 -4.28 4.06
CA TYR A 143 -8.43 -3.52 3.75
C TYR A 143 -9.66 -4.11 4.43
N VAL A 144 -9.85 -5.44 4.40
CA VAL A 144 -10.95 -6.10 5.12
C VAL A 144 -10.91 -5.80 6.62
N SER A 145 -9.72 -5.82 7.22
CA SER A 145 -9.52 -5.58 8.66
C SER A 145 -9.83 -4.14 9.06
N GLN A 146 -9.65 -3.15 8.17
CA GLN A 146 -9.93 -1.74 8.44
C GLN A 146 -11.43 -1.41 8.60
N TYR A 147 -12.32 -2.27 8.10
CA TYR A 147 -13.78 -2.09 8.17
C TYR A 147 -14.47 -3.11 9.09
N LEU A 148 -13.73 -4.04 9.65
CA LEU A 148 -14.24 -4.94 10.67
C LEU A 148 -14.10 -4.27 12.04
N GLU A 149 -15.21 -3.90 12.67
CA GLU A 149 -15.22 -3.52 14.07
C GLU A 149 -14.86 -4.73 14.93
N ARG A 150 -14.01 -4.54 15.94
CA ARG A 150 -13.62 -5.57 16.90
C ARG A 150 -13.60 -4.93 18.29
N LEU A 151 -14.55 -5.32 19.15
CA LEU A 151 -14.71 -4.78 20.50
C LEU A 151 -14.53 -5.87 21.54
N ILE A 152 -14.03 -5.49 22.71
CA ILE A 152 -14.01 -6.36 23.90
C ILE A 152 -15.03 -5.80 24.89
N LEU A 153 -16.17 -6.46 24.97
CA LEU A 153 -17.17 -6.19 25.99
C LEU A 153 -16.88 -7.01 27.24
N LYS A 154 -17.30 -6.53 28.41
CA LYS A 154 -17.10 -7.23 29.68
C LYS A 154 -18.42 -7.79 30.21
N ASP A 155 -18.49 -9.10 30.31
CA ASP A 155 -19.53 -9.83 31.01
C ASP A 155 -19.13 -10.09 32.48
N GLU A 156 -20.12 -10.16 33.38
CA GLU A 156 -19.85 -10.35 34.81
C GLU A 156 -19.52 -11.80 35.18
N VAL A 157 -19.98 -12.77 34.39
CA VAL A 157 -19.77 -14.20 34.63
C VAL A 157 -18.63 -14.72 33.76
N TYR A 158 -18.60 -14.35 32.48
CA TYR A 158 -17.70 -14.93 31.47
C TYR A 158 -16.46 -14.08 31.18
N GLY A 159 -16.36 -12.88 31.78
CA GLY A 159 -15.21 -11.99 31.61
C GLY A 159 -15.19 -11.28 30.26
N PRO A 160 -14.05 -11.16 29.56
CA PRO A 160 -13.97 -10.51 28.26
C PRO A 160 -14.67 -11.33 27.17
N VAL A 161 -15.47 -10.64 26.36
CA VAL A 161 -16.23 -11.18 25.22
C VAL A 161 -15.89 -10.36 23.99
N ILE A 162 -15.42 -11.02 22.94
CA ILE A 162 -14.99 -10.37 21.71
C ILE A 162 -16.16 -10.34 20.73
N CYS A 163 -16.54 -9.16 20.27
CA CYS A 163 -17.59 -8.97 19.28
C CYS A 163 -16.99 -8.34 18.02
N CYS A 164 -17.25 -8.94 16.86
CA CYS A 164 -16.78 -8.48 15.56
C CYS A 164 -17.96 -8.18 14.64
N ARG A 165 -17.98 -7.01 13.99
CA ARG A 165 -19.03 -6.60 13.05
C ARG A 165 -18.40 -6.09 11.75
N GLN A 166 -18.81 -6.62 10.61
CA GLN A 166 -18.34 -6.09 9.32
C GLN A 166 -19.14 -4.84 8.96
N ASN A 167 -18.46 -3.71 8.78
CA ASN A 167 -19.11 -2.44 8.45
C ASN A 167 -19.04 -2.10 6.95
N PHE A 168 -18.27 -2.87 6.17
CA PHE A 168 -18.22 -2.70 4.72
C PHE A 168 -19.50 -3.24 4.07
N LYS A 169 -20.24 -2.37 3.38
CA LYS A 169 -21.49 -2.73 2.68
C LYS A 169 -21.18 -3.10 1.23
N ASP A 170 -21.33 -4.38 0.89
CA ASP A 170 -20.99 -4.93 -0.44
C ASP A 170 -22.13 -5.83 -0.96
N ASP A 171 -23.36 -5.30 -0.99
CA ASP A 171 -24.63 -6.01 -1.27
C ASP A 171 -24.93 -7.21 -0.34
N LEU A 172 -24.23 -7.29 0.79
CA LEU A 172 -24.40 -8.33 1.82
C LEU A 172 -25.17 -7.77 3.03
N GLU A 173 -25.80 -8.67 3.77
CA GLU A 173 -26.21 -8.46 5.17
C GLU A 173 -24.99 -8.02 6.02
N THR A 174 -25.22 -7.55 7.26
CA THR A 174 -24.14 -7.07 8.14
C THR A 174 -23.63 -8.21 9.05
N PRO A 175 -22.65 -9.05 8.63
CA PRO A 175 -22.27 -10.21 9.41
C PRO A 175 -21.61 -9.82 10.73
N TRP A 176 -21.90 -10.62 11.75
CA TRP A 176 -21.45 -10.42 13.12
C TRP A 176 -21.00 -11.72 13.76
N LEU A 177 -20.01 -11.62 14.64
CA LEU A 177 -19.41 -12.75 15.34
C LEU A 177 -19.13 -12.41 16.80
N LEU A 178 -19.52 -13.30 17.71
CA LEU A 178 -19.17 -13.25 19.12
C LEU A 178 -18.25 -14.40 19.50
N LEU A 179 -17.27 -14.17 20.36
CA LEU A 179 -16.41 -15.17 20.98
C LEU A 179 -16.35 -14.96 22.49
N ALA A 180 -16.51 -16.03 23.26
CA ALA A 180 -16.45 -16.01 24.72
C ALA A 180 -15.77 -17.27 25.28
N SER A 181 -15.38 -17.21 26.54
CA SER A 181 -14.84 -18.35 27.29
C SER A 181 -15.60 -18.47 28.60
N LYS A 182 -15.79 -19.71 29.11
CA LYS A 182 -16.44 -19.89 30.41
C LYS A 182 -15.69 -19.25 31.57
N ASN A 183 -14.37 -19.08 31.46
CA ASN A 183 -13.48 -18.49 32.46
C ASN A 183 -12.50 -17.48 31.82
N GLY A 184 -13.00 -16.56 31.00
CA GLY A 184 -12.14 -15.61 30.28
C GLY A 184 -11.36 -14.67 31.22
N ALA A 185 -10.07 -14.47 30.94
CA ALA A 185 -9.19 -13.58 31.70
C ALA A 185 -8.75 -12.35 30.92
N SER A 186 -8.32 -12.53 29.66
CA SER A 186 -7.78 -11.46 28.82
C SER A 186 -8.12 -11.71 27.35
N ALA A 187 -8.07 -10.66 26.52
CA ALA A 187 -8.31 -10.73 25.10
C ALA A 187 -7.46 -9.72 24.31
N SER A 188 -7.21 -10.00 23.03
CA SER A 188 -6.69 -9.04 22.05
C SER A 188 -7.51 -9.09 20.76
N THR A 189 -7.58 -8.00 20.02
CA THR A 189 -8.36 -7.93 18.77
C THR A 189 -7.55 -7.66 17.51
N ASP A 190 -6.22 -7.59 17.60
CA ASP A 190 -5.39 -7.41 16.41
C ASP A 190 -4.09 -8.23 16.44
N GLY A 191 -3.68 -8.69 15.26
CA GLY A 191 -2.43 -9.41 15.06
C GLY A 191 -1.19 -8.56 15.40
N MET A 192 -1.29 -7.22 15.37
CA MET A 192 -0.27 -6.32 15.89
C MET A 192 0.07 -6.58 17.37
N GLN A 193 -0.93 -6.88 18.19
CA GLN A 193 -0.73 -7.19 19.61
C GLN A 193 -0.30 -8.64 19.81
N PHE A 194 -0.91 -9.56 19.05
CA PHE A 194 -0.70 -11.00 19.23
C PHE A 194 0.65 -11.49 18.67
N TYR A 195 0.99 -11.14 17.43
CA TYR A 195 2.26 -11.55 16.82
C TYR A 195 3.41 -10.66 17.30
N GLY A 196 3.21 -9.34 17.28
CA GLY A 196 4.22 -8.36 17.66
C GLY A 196 5.34 -8.18 16.64
N LYS A 197 6.17 -7.15 16.83
CA LYS A 197 7.20 -6.73 15.87
C LYS A 197 8.33 -7.76 15.72
N THR A 198 8.63 -8.53 16.77
CA THR A 198 9.70 -9.53 16.76
C THR A 198 9.31 -10.84 16.05
N PHE A 199 8.05 -10.99 15.65
CA PHE A 199 7.58 -12.20 14.98
C PHE A 199 8.34 -12.50 13.68
N ARG A 200 8.65 -11.47 12.87
CA ARG A 200 9.39 -11.64 11.61
C ARG A 200 10.82 -12.18 11.82
N GLU A 201 11.40 -11.97 12.99
CA GLU A 201 12.71 -12.52 13.35
C GLU A 201 12.58 -13.92 13.96
N LYS A 202 11.71 -14.07 14.95
CA LYS A 202 11.67 -15.25 15.82
C LYS A 202 10.72 -16.34 15.32
N GLY A 203 9.73 -15.98 14.52
CA GLY A 203 8.61 -16.86 14.15
C GLY A 203 7.72 -17.25 15.34
N MET A 204 7.78 -16.51 16.44
CA MET A 204 7.06 -16.79 17.69
C MET A 204 6.13 -15.62 18.04
N PRO A 205 4.82 -15.84 18.27
CA PRO A 205 3.90 -14.77 18.67
C PRO A 205 4.24 -14.21 20.05
N GLU A 206 4.42 -12.89 20.17
CA GLU A 206 4.72 -12.23 21.44
C GLU A 206 3.59 -12.38 22.47
N GLY A 207 2.33 -12.41 22.03
CA GLY A 207 1.16 -12.58 22.90
C GLY A 207 1.19 -13.90 23.68
N LEU A 208 1.77 -14.96 23.10
CA LEU A 208 1.93 -16.25 23.79
C LEU A 208 2.96 -16.21 24.91
N MET A 209 3.80 -15.18 24.96
CA MET A 209 4.86 -15.03 25.96
C MET A 209 4.48 -14.07 27.10
N LYS A 210 3.30 -13.44 27.05
CA LYS A 210 2.84 -12.41 28.01
C LYS A 210 1.75 -12.96 28.95
N ASP A 211 1.66 -12.41 30.17
CA ASP A 211 0.58 -12.75 31.11
C ASP A 211 -0.79 -12.21 30.64
N ASP A 212 -0.80 -11.10 29.88
CA ASP A 212 -1.98 -10.39 29.34
C ASP A 212 -1.84 -10.15 27.83
N LEU A 213 -2.96 -10.18 27.09
CA LEU A 213 -3.00 -10.08 25.63
C LEU A 213 -3.07 -8.64 25.09
N GLY A 214 -3.31 -7.63 25.94
CA GLY A 214 -3.19 -6.21 25.58
C GLY A 214 -4.48 -5.49 25.16
N GLY A 215 -5.63 -6.19 25.07
CA GLY A 215 -6.94 -5.55 24.90
C GLY A 215 -7.30 -5.13 23.48
N GLU A 216 -8.13 -4.10 23.34
CA GLU A 216 -8.66 -3.66 22.04
C GLU A 216 -7.60 -3.01 21.16
N CYS A 217 -7.62 -3.36 19.87
CA CYS A 217 -6.89 -2.71 18.79
C CYS A 217 -7.64 -2.96 17.47
N SER A 218 -7.89 -1.90 16.71
CA SER A 218 -8.52 -1.92 15.40
C SER A 218 -7.50 -1.51 14.34
N ALA A 219 -6.41 -2.27 14.17
CA ALA A 219 -5.43 -2.04 13.12
C ALA A 219 -5.77 -2.90 11.88
N GLU A 220 -4.75 -3.34 11.16
CA GLU A 220 -4.90 -3.92 9.82
C GLU A 220 -4.74 -5.44 9.77
N LEU A 221 -4.73 -6.13 10.91
CA LEU A 221 -4.72 -7.59 10.91
C LEU A 221 -5.74 -8.14 11.91
N SER A 222 -6.93 -8.46 11.40
CA SER A 222 -8.04 -9.01 12.17
C SER A 222 -7.76 -10.42 12.68
N ILE A 223 -7.07 -10.49 13.81
CA ILE A 223 -6.76 -11.69 14.57
C ILE A 223 -7.21 -11.41 16.00
N VAL A 224 -8.20 -12.18 16.45
CA VAL A 224 -8.69 -12.09 17.82
C VAL A 224 -8.11 -13.24 18.64
N ALA A 225 -7.78 -12.97 19.90
CA ALA A 225 -7.31 -13.98 20.83
C ALA A 225 -8.00 -13.83 22.18
N LEU A 226 -8.40 -14.93 22.78
CA LEU A 226 -9.08 -15.00 24.08
C LEU A 226 -8.33 -15.97 24.99
N GLN A 227 -7.89 -15.48 26.14
CA GLN A 227 -7.14 -16.22 27.15
C GLN A 227 -8.07 -16.64 28.29
N GLU A 228 -7.98 -17.90 28.69
CA GLU A 228 -8.61 -18.40 29.91
C GLU A 228 -7.80 -18.00 31.16
N THR A 229 -8.49 -17.86 32.28
CA THR A 229 -7.87 -17.73 33.60
C THR A 229 -6.91 -18.90 33.88
N PRO A 230 -5.65 -18.64 34.26
CA PRO A 230 -4.70 -19.70 34.58
C PRO A 230 -5.20 -20.60 35.71
N PHE A 231 -4.97 -21.90 35.56
CA PHE A 231 -5.36 -22.94 36.51
C PHE A 231 -4.15 -23.83 36.86
N THR A 232 -4.18 -24.46 38.04
CA THR A 232 -3.11 -25.36 38.50
C THR A 232 -3.67 -26.76 38.67
N LEU A 233 -2.98 -27.75 38.09
CA LEU A 233 -3.34 -29.17 38.16
C LEU A 233 -2.35 -29.92 39.05
N ALA A 234 -2.84 -30.51 40.13
CA ALA A 234 -2.12 -31.50 40.91
C ALA A 234 -1.92 -32.79 40.10
N SER A 235 -1.09 -33.72 40.61
CA SER A 235 -0.89 -35.04 39.97
C SER A 235 -2.22 -35.77 39.76
N GLU A 236 -2.45 -36.28 38.55
CA GLU A 236 -3.67 -36.97 38.10
C GLU A 236 -4.95 -36.12 38.05
N GLU A 237 -4.88 -34.83 38.38
CA GLU A 237 -6.00 -33.90 38.27
C GLU A 237 -6.28 -33.54 36.81
N SER A 238 -7.55 -33.26 36.50
CA SER A 238 -7.99 -32.85 35.17
C SER A 238 -8.81 -31.56 35.23
N HIS A 239 -8.67 -30.72 34.20
CA HIS A 239 -9.43 -29.48 34.02
C HIS A 239 -10.04 -29.45 32.62
N THR A 240 -11.24 -28.87 32.51
CA THR A 240 -11.94 -28.69 31.24
C THR A 240 -12.18 -27.21 30.96
N SER A 241 -11.64 -26.77 29.83
CA SER A 241 -11.73 -25.41 29.33
C SER A 241 -12.69 -25.36 28.15
N VAL A 242 -13.50 -24.30 28.06
CA VAL A 242 -14.48 -24.13 26.99
C VAL A 242 -14.37 -22.74 26.38
N PHE A 243 -14.26 -22.70 25.06
CA PHE A 243 -14.40 -21.49 24.24
C PHE A 243 -15.60 -21.66 23.32
N ILE A 244 -16.41 -20.62 23.18
CA ILE A 244 -17.60 -20.64 22.34
C ILE A 244 -17.55 -19.49 21.33
N ALA A 245 -18.25 -19.66 20.22
CA ALA A 245 -18.49 -18.57 19.30
C ALA A 245 -19.84 -18.72 18.60
N SER A 246 -20.42 -17.59 18.20
CA SER A 246 -21.71 -17.52 17.52
C SER A 246 -21.67 -16.51 16.39
N TYR A 247 -22.11 -16.95 15.20
CA TYR A 247 -22.19 -16.12 14.00
C TYR A 247 -23.64 -15.74 13.71
N VAL A 248 -23.87 -14.48 13.33
CA VAL A 248 -25.16 -13.95 12.87
C VAL A 248 -24.95 -13.30 11.50
N SER A 249 -25.82 -13.60 10.53
CA SER A 249 -25.65 -13.12 9.16
C SER A 249 -25.98 -11.63 8.98
N ASP A 250 -26.94 -11.11 9.75
CA ASP A 250 -27.31 -9.70 9.75
C ASP A 250 -27.46 -9.12 11.17
N HIS A 251 -26.59 -8.18 11.50
CA HIS A 251 -26.62 -7.39 12.73
C HIS A 251 -26.61 -5.89 12.39
N PRO A 252 -27.76 -5.33 11.97
CA PRO A 252 -27.83 -3.96 11.43
C PRO A 252 -27.48 -2.89 12.45
N GLU A 253 -27.71 -3.14 13.74
CA GLU A 253 -27.38 -2.21 14.82
C GLU A 253 -25.88 -2.23 15.15
N ALA A 254 -25.40 -1.14 15.76
CA ALA A 254 -24.06 -1.05 16.33
C ALA A 254 -23.91 -2.06 17.48
N THR A 255 -22.71 -2.68 17.59
CA THR A 255 -22.43 -3.61 18.68
C THR A 255 -22.47 -2.90 20.04
N SER A 256 -23.12 -3.52 21.02
CA SER A 256 -23.38 -2.94 22.34
C SER A 256 -23.43 -3.99 23.45
N ARG A 257 -23.51 -3.55 24.71
CA ARG A 257 -23.62 -4.45 25.87
C ARG A 257 -24.88 -5.34 25.83
N LYS A 258 -25.93 -4.94 25.12
CA LYS A 258 -27.15 -5.76 24.95
C LYS A 258 -26.88 -7.06 24.20
N ASP A 259 -25.83 -7.08 23.36
CA ASP A 259 -25.49 -8.28 22.59
C ASP A 259 -24.98 -9.41 23.51
N LEU A 260 -24.59 -9.09 24.76
CA LEU A 260 -24.20 -10.08 25.77
C LEU A 260 -25.39 -10.84 26.36
N ASP A 261 -26.62 -10.36 26.20
CA ASP A 261 -27.83 -10.98 26.77
C ASP A 261 -28.07 -12.40 26.20
N CYS A 262 -27.49 -12.72 25.04
CA CYS A 262 -27.57 -14.05 24.44
C CYS A 262 -26.66 -15.10 25.11
N LEU A 263 -25.65 -14.69 25.88
CA LEU A 263 -24.61 -15.59 26.41
C LEU A 263 -25.15 -16.72 27.30
N PRO A 264 -26.07 -16.50 28.26
CA PRO A 264 -26.56 -17.58 29.11
C PRO A 264 -27.24 -18.69 28.31
N GLN A 265 -28.12 -18.31 27.37
CA GLN A 265 -28.82 -19.26 26.50
C GLN A 265 -27.85 -19.98 25.56
N LEU A 266 -26.88 -19.25 25.00
CA LEU A 266 -25.86 -19.82 24.12
C LEU A 266 -24.98 -20.84 24.85
N MET A 267 -24.58 -20.54 26.09
CA MET A 267 -23.82 -21.45 26.94
C MET A 267 -24.62 -22.70 27.33
N GLU A 268 -25.92 -22.56 27.60
CA GLU A 268 -26.80 -23.69 27.87
C GLU A 268 -26.99 -24.57 26.63
N GLU A 269 -27.25 -23.96 25.48
CA GLU A 269 -27.38 -24.66 24.19
C GLU A 269 -26.13 -25.51 23.87
N LEU A 270 -24.94 -24.95 24.08
CA LEU A 270 -23.68 -25.63 23.79
C LEU A 270 -23.27 -26.63 24.90
N ASN A 271 -23.93 -26.65 26.06
CA ASN A 271 -23.65 -27.66 27.10
C ASN A 271 -24.22 -29.06 26.80
N GLU A 272 -25.12 -29.22 25.81
CA GLU A 272 -25.71 -30.51 25.47
C GLU A 272 -24.65 -31.46 24.85
N GLU A 273 -24.33 -32.57 25.55
CA GLU A 273 -23.39 -33.58 25.03
C GLU A 273 -24.03 -34.38 23.87
N PRO A 274 -23.37 -34.49 22.70
CA PRO A 274 -23.81 -35.41 21.66
C PRO A 274 -23.65 -36.87 22.11
N SER A 275 -24.62 -37.72 21.79
CA SER A 275 -24.66 -39.12 22.19
C SER A 275 -23.79 -40.06 21.33
N SER A 276 -22.88 -40.77 22.01
CA SER A 276 -22.23 -42.06 21.67
C SER A 276 -21.30 -42.20 20.44
N LYS A 277 -20.28 -43.07 20.63
CA LYS A 277 -19.20 -43.46 19.72
C LYS A 277 -19.69 -44.14 18.43
N GLY A 278 -19.28 -43.63 17.28
CA GLY A 278 -19.30 -44.29 15.97
C GLY A 278 -17.87 -44.64 15.50
N GLU A 279 -17.74 -45.22 14.30
CA GLU A 279 -16.42 -45.45 13.69
C GLU A 279 -15.88 -44.14 13.11
N GLY A 280 -14.87 -43.55 13.78
CA GLY A 280 -14.21 -42.32 13.34
C GLY A 280 -13.15 -42.54 12.26
N ASN A 281 -12.97 -41.55 11.38
CA ASN A 281 -11.88 -41.53 10.42
C ASN A 281 -10.69 -40.78 11.02
N SER A 282 -9.71 -41.50 11.57
CA SER A 282 -8.41 -40.90 11.90
C SER A 282 -7.64 -40.58 10.63
N PHE A 283 -6.92 -39.46 10.62
CA PHE A 283 -6.03 -39.10 9.50
C PHE A 283 -4.63 -38.74 10.01
N ILE A 284 -3.63 -39.06 9.19
CA ILE A 284 -2.23 -38.80 9.51
C ILE A 284 -1.88 -37.40 9.01
N VAL A 285 -1.20 -36.63 9.87
CA VAL A 285 -0.74 -35.30 9.51
C VAL A 285 0.64 -35.36 8.86
N HIS A 286 0.76 -34.66 7.74
CA HIS A 286 2.00 -34.57 6.96
C HIS A 286 2.68 -33.20 7.19
N GLY A 287 3.77 -33.18 7.97
CA GLY A 287 4.61 -32.00 8.14
C GLY A 287 5.44 -31.69 6.89
N ASN A 288 5.86 -30.43 6.75
CA ASN A 288 6.71 -29.98 5.66
C ASN A 288 7.80 -29.02 6.14
N LYS A 289 8.75 -28.71 5.27
CA LYS A 289 9.90 -27.84 5.59
C LYS A 289 9.47 -26.43 5.98
N PHE A 290 8.42 -25.88 5.37
CA PHE A 290 7.97 -24.53 5.69
C PHE A 290 7.39 -24.43 7.09
N ASN A 291 6.57 -25.39 7.52
CA ASN A 291 5.99 -25.36 8.86
C ASN A 291 6.94 -25.81 9.98
N SER A 292 7.98 -26.58 9.66
CA SER A 292 8.92 -27.12 10.67
C SER A 292 10.23 -26.34 10.82
N ALA A 293 10.75 -25.72 9.76
CA ALA A 293 12.04 -25.04 9.83
C ALA A 293 11.95 -23.76 10.64
N SER A 294 12.91 -23.54 11.53
CA SER A 294 13.11 -22.23 12.18
C SER A 294 13.73 -21.25 11.18
N PHE A 295 13.53 -19.95 11.42
CA PHE A 295 14.34 -18.94 10.74
C PHE A 295 15.81 -19.10 11.13
N LEU A 296 16.70 -18.76 10.19
CA LEU A 296 18.12 -18.76 10.44
C LEU A 296 18.47 -17.74 11.54
N PRO A 297 19.19 -18.13 12.61
CA PRO A 297 19.65 -17.20 13.63
C PRO A 297 20.83 -16.39 13.11
N VAL A 298 20.56 -15.12 12.81
CA VAL A 298 21.52 -14.20 12.18
C VAL A 298 22.12 -13.24 13.21
N ASN A 299 23.43 -13.03 13.15
CA ASN A 299 24.15 -12.05 13.97
C ASN A 299 24.14 -10.65 13.33
N ASP A 300 24.24 -9.61 14.16
CA ASP A 300 24.46 -8.25 13.67
C ASP A 300 25.87 -8.11 13.06
N LEU A 301 25.99 -7.22 12.07
CA LEU A 301 27.28 -6.78 11.57
C LEU A 301 27.92 -5.85 12.60
N ASN A 302 29.23 -5.99 12.84
CA ASN A 302 29.99 -5.02 13.62
C ASN A 302 30.43 -3.83 12.74
N SER A 303 30.95 -2.76 13.36
CA SER A 303 31.37 -1.55 12.64
C SER A 303 32.38 -1.82 11.52
N ASN A 304 33.38 -2.68 11.75
CA ASN A 304 34.38 -3.00 10.71
C ASN A 304 33.76 -3.74 9.51
N GLU A 305 32.79 -4.62 9.75
CA GLU A 305 32.07 -5.31 8.67
C GLU A 305 31.16 -4.35 7.92
N ILE A 306 30.47 -3.46 8.62
CA ILE A 306 29.64 -2.40 8.02
C ILE A 306 30.53 -1.52 7.13
N ASP A 307 31.69 -1.08 7.61
CA ASP A 307 32.63 -0.26 6.84
C ASP A 307 33.26 -1.05 5.68
N SER A 308 33.44 -2.36 5.82
CA SER A 308 33.95 -3.20 4.74
C SER A 308 32.93 -3.43 3.63
N TYR A 309 31.65 -3.61 3.96
CA TYR A 309 30.60 -3.85 2.96
C TYR A 309 30.03 -2.55 2.38
N PHE A 310 30.12 -1.46 3.14
CA PHE A 310 29.57 -0.14 2.84
C PHE A 310 30.64 0.93 3.12
N SER A 311 31.70 0.91 2.31
CA SER A 311 32.95 1.68 2.52
C SER A 311 32.86 3.15 2.12
N GLU A 312 31.86 3.53 1.34
CA GLU A 312 31.62 4.93 0.96
C GLU A 312 30.99 5.73 2.11
N GLU A 313 30.89 7.04 1.92
CA GLU A 313 30.31 7.95 2.91
C GLU A 313 28.87 7.54 3.24
N LYS A 314 28.59 7.39 4.54
CA LYS A 314 27.26 7.09 5.07
C LYS A 314 26.53 8.40 5.32
N ARG A 315 25.44 8.60 4.61
CA ARG A 315 24.59 9.79 4.66
C ARG A 315 23.30 9.48 5.40
N HIS A 316 22.71 10.50 6.00
CA HIS A 316 21.43 10.41 6.73
C HIS A 316 21.36 9.22 7.70
N VAL A 317 22.43 9.05 8.47
CA VAL A 317 22.56 7.99 9.47
C VAL A 317 21.41 8.10 10.48
N GLU A 318 20.67 7.01 10.63
CA GLU A 318 19.58 6.87 11.59
C GLU A 318 20.01 5.95 12.73
N GLU A 319 19.89 6.42 13.96
CA GLU A 319 20.28 5.70 15.18
C GLU A 319 19.17 5.75 16.21
N LYS A 320 19.10 4.70 17.05
CA LYS A 320 18.30 4.71 18.27
C LYS A 320 19.15 4.19 19.42
N GLU A 321 19.27 4.97 20.49
CA GLU A 321 20.09 4.61 21.66
C GLU A 321 21.55 4.26 21.28
N SER A 322 22.14 5.01 20.33
CA SER A 322 23.48 4.77 19.75
C SER A 322 23.63 3.49 18.91
N GLN A 323 22.53 2.79 18.64
CA GLN A 323 22.51 1.65 17.72
C GLN A 323 22.17 2.13 16.32
N LEU A 324 23.06 1.86 15.36
CA LEU A 324 22.83 2.14 13.94
C LEU A 324 21.63 1.31 13.42
N LEU A 325 20.69 1.99 12.77
CA LEU A 325 19.48 1.39 12.23
C LEU A 325 19.49 1.35 10.71
N SER A 326 19.81 2.48 10.09
CA SER A 326 19.86 2.59 8.64
C SER A 326 20.70 3.78 8.18
N PHE A 327 21.09 3.78 6.91
CA PHE A 327 21.80 4.90 6.29
C PHE A 327 21.65 4.85 4.76
N PHE A 328 21.95 5.96 4.10
CA PHE A 328 22.15 6.03 2.66
C PHE A 328 23.64 5.99 2.36
N TYR A 329 24.03 5.42 1.23
CA TYR A 329 25.41 5.41 0.76
C TYR A 329 25.44 5.28 -0.76
N LYS A 330 26.62 5.46 -1.38
CA LYS A 330 26.74 5.60 -2.84
C LYS A 330 25.87 6.75 -3.35
N GLU A 331 25.57 6.74 -4.65
CA GLU A 331 24.64 7.69 -5.28
C GLU A 331 23.27 7.59 -4.61
N ASN A 332 22.63 6.40 -4.62
CA ASN A 332 21.20 6.26 -4.26
C ASN A 332 20.85 5.01 -3.42
N SER A 333 21.81 4.27 -2.85
CA SER A 333 21.51 3.02 -2.13
C SER A 333 21.10 3.27 -0.67
N HIS A 334 20.12 2.50 -0.19
CA HIS A 334 19.67 2.54 1.20
C HIS A 334 19.93 1.20 1.90
N VAL A 335 20.55 1.24 3.08
CA VAL A 335 20.86 0.06 3.89
C VAL A 335 20.04 0.08 5.17
N VAL A 336 19.38 -1.03 5.44
CA VAL A 336 18.58 -1.29 6.65
C VAL A 336 19.25 -2.42 7.42
N LEU A 337 19.58 -2.18 8.68
CA LEU A 337 20.13 -3.22 9.55
C LEU A 337 19.02 -4.03 10.22
N LYS A 338 19.34 -5.27 10.59
CA LYS A 338 18.44 -6.24 11.23
C LYS A 338 17.55 -5.61 12.30
N VAL A 339 18.16 -4.82 13.18
CA VAL A 339 17.51 -4.19 14.32
C VAL A 339 16.34 -3.31 13.88
N LYS A 340 16.52 -2.48 12.84
CA LYS A 340 15.44 -1.59 12.38
C LYS A 340 14.23 -2.39 11.91
N GLU A 341 14.44 -3.49 11.19
CA GLU A 341 13.36 -4.36 10.70
C GLU A 341 12.55 -4.99 11.85
N THR A 342 13.16 -5.21 13.01
CA THR A 342 12.47 -5.71 14.22
C THR A 342 11.75 -4.62 15.03
N LEU A 343 11.94 -3.34 14.69
CA LEU A 343 11.35 -2.20 15.39
C LEU A 343 10.19 -1.54 14.63
N VAL A 344 10.06 -1.80 13.32
CA VAL A 344 8.99 -1.24 12.48
C VAL A 344 7.76 -2.16 12.43
N ASP A 345 6.58 -1.60 12.22
CA ASP A 345 5.35 -2.38 12.04
C ASP A 345 5.30 -3.03 10.65
N ARG A 346 5.57 -2.22 9.62
CA ARG A 346 5.52 -2.62 8.21
C ARG A 346 6.90 -3.11 7.75
N PRO A 347 7.02 -4.29 7.10
CA PRO A 347 8.31 -4.87 6.73
C PRO A 347 8.97 -4.07 5.61
N HIS A 348 10.28 -3.82 5.68
CA HIS A 348 11.00 -3.17 4.59
C HIS A 348 10.86 -3.99 3.30
N GLY A 349 10.52 -3.32 2.19
CA GLY A 349 10.28 -3.98 0.91
C GLY A 349 10.53 -3.08 -0.29
N HIS A 350 10.61 -3.68 -1.47
CA HIS A 350 10.91 -2.97 -2.70
C HIS A 350 10.24 -3.64 -3.91
N ILE A 351 9.81 -2.83 -4.87
CA ILE A 351 9.25 -3.26 -6.16
C ILE A 351 10.27 -2.92 -7.23
N LEU A 352 10.63 -3.90 -8.04
CA LEU A 352 11.63 -3.80 -9.10
C LEU A 352 10.97 -4.01 -10.46
N GLN A 353 11.37 -3.23 -11.45
CA GLN A 353 10.86 -3.34 -12.83
C GLN A 353 12.01 -3.69 -13.79
N ALA A 354 11.77 -4.62 -14.70
CA ALA A 354 12.65 -4.98 -15.80
C ALA A 354 12.05 -4.50 -17.12
N LYS A 355 12.91 -4.05 -18.04
CA LYS A 355 12.50 -3.49 -19.35
C LYS A 355 11.53 -2.30 -19.24
N ALA A 356 11.53 -1.57 -18.13
CA ALA A 356 10.68 -0.40 -17.95
C ALA A 356 11.20 0.80 -18.76
N GLY A 357 10.29 1.43 -19.51
CA GLY A 357 10.48 2.75 -20.12
C GLY A 357 9.78 3.84 -19.30
N TYR A 358 9.15 4.79 -19.98
CA TYR A 358 8.31 5.82 -19.36
C TYR A 358 6.84 5.80 -19.85
N THR A 359 6.53 4.94 -20.84
CA THR A 359 5.18 4.68 -21.35
C THR A 359 4.73 3.27 -20.96
N PRO A 360 3.42 3.01 -20.88
CA PRO A 360 2.89 1.68 -20.63
C PRO A 360 3.36 0.69 -21.69
N ASP A 361 3.83 -0.47 -21.24
CA ASP A 361 4.24 -1.56 -22.11
C ASP A 361 3.98 -2.89 -21.38
N GLU A 362 3.17 -3.76 -22.00
CA GLU A 362 2.86 -5.07 -21.44
C GLU A 362 4.09 -6.01 -21.41
N ASN A 363 5.21 -5.65 -22.02
CA ASN A 363 6.47 -6.40 -21.91
C ASN A 363 7.21 -6.17 -20.59
N ILE A 364 6.84 -5.15 -19.79
CA ILE A 364 7.49 -4.85 -18.52
C ILE A 364 7.28 -5.98 -17.54
N VAL A 365 8.36 -6.44 -16.91
CA VAL A 365 8.29 -7.43 -15.82
C VAL A 365 8.46 -6.73 -14.47
N SER A 366 7.64 -7.09 -13.49
CA SER A 366 7.76 -6.58 -12.12
C SER A 366 8.07 -7.73 -11.16
N THR A 367 8.76 -7.43 -10.05
CA THR A 367 8.86 -8.32 -8.89
C THR A 367 8.93 -7.54 -7.59
N THR A 368 8.47 -8.16 -6.50
CA THR A 368 8.45 -7.56 -5.15
C THR A 368 9.31 -8.36 -4.20
N ALA A 369 10.21 -7.69 -3.48
CA ALA A 369 11.16 -8.27 -2.53
C ALA A 369 10.98 -7.66 -1.13
N TYR A 370 11.25 -8.44 -0.08
CA TYR A 370 11.18 -7.98 1.30
C TYR A 370 12.40 -8.40 2.13
N ALA A 371 12.74 -7.59 3.13
CA ALA A 371 13.84 -7.85 4.06
C ALA A 371 13.70 -9.21 4.76
N CYS A 372 12.48 -9.67 5.05
CA CYS A 372 12.19 -10.92 5.76
C CYS A 372 12.39 -12.21 4.93
N GLY A 373 13.38 -12.25 4.02
CA GLY A 373 13.72 -13.44 3.24
C GLY A 373 12.71 -13.78 2.15
N ILE A 374 12.14 -12.76 1.51
CA ILE A 374 11.32 -12.89 0.29
C ILE A 374 12.13 -12.30 -0.86
N PHE A 375 12.77 -13.17 -1.64
CA PHE A 375 13.76 -12.74 -2.64
C PHE A 375 13.12 -12.28 -3.94
N ASN A 376 12.02 -12.93 -4.34
CA ASN A 376 11.18 -12.56 -5.46
C ASN A 376 9.74 -13.01 -5.18
N SER A 377 8.79 -12.10 -5.11
CA SER A 377 7.35 -12.42 -5.08
C SER A 377 6.66 -11.63 -6.16
N HIS A 378 5.40 -11.97 -6.45
CA HIS A 378 4.58 -11.20 -7.39
C HIS A 378 5.28 -10.95 -8.74
N ILE A 379 6.02 -11.95 -9.26
CA ILE A 379 6.61 -11.80 -10.60
C ILE A 379 5.46 -11.70 -11.61
N THR A 380 5.38 -10.61 -12.35
CA THR A 380 4.36 -10.40 -13.39
C THR A 380 5.00 -9.93 -14.68
N GLN A 381 4.29 -10.07 -15.79
CA GLN A 381 4.59 -9.34 -17.02
C GLN A 381 3.34 -8.62 -17.54
N GLY A 382 3.41 -7.30 -17.69
CA GLY A 382 2.24 -6.47 -17.94
C GLY A 382 1.31 -6.48 -16.73
N ASN A 383 0.06 -6.92 -16.91
CA ASN A 383 -0.98 -6.86 -15.89
C ASN A 383 -0.57 -7.50 -14.55
N THR A 384 -0.54 -6.71 -13.48
CA THR A 384 -0.05 -7.18 -12.17
C THR A 384 -1.04 -8.10 -11.44
N ASN A 385 -2.31 -8.18 -11.88
CA ASN A 385 -3.32 -9.02 -11.24
C ASN A 385 -3.50 -10.35 -11.97
N PHE A 386 -3.50 -10.35 -13.30
CA PHE A 386 -3.86 -11.50 -14.12
C PHE A 386 -2.67 -12.23 -14.75
N ASN A 387 -1.52 -11.55 -14.92
CA ASN A 387 -0.34 -12.15 -15.56
C ASN A 387 0.73 -12.52 -14.51
N ARG A 388 0.30 -13.06 -13.37
CA ARG A 388 1.17 -13.42 -12.24
C ARG A 388 1.83 -14.78 -12.44
N PHE A 389 3.15 -14.82 -12.34
CA PHE A 389 3.98 -16.00 -12.37
C PHE A 389 4.27 -16.56 -10.97
N LEU A 390 4.96 -15.78 -10.12
CA LEU A 390 5.19 -16.16 -8.73
C LEU A 390 4.07 -15.64 -7.82
N SER A 391 3.78 -16.41 -6.77
CA SER A 391 2.72 -16.07 -5.81
C SER A 391 3.03 -14.79 -5.02
N LEU A 392 1.95 -14.24 -4.46
CA LEU A 392 1.93 -12.98 -3.72
C LEU A 392 2.29 -13.20 -2.24
N SER A 393 3.08 -12.29 -1.67
CA SER A 393 3.21 -12.17 -0.22
C SER A 393 2.38 -11.00 0.27
N THR A 394 1.39 -11.27 1.14
CA THR A 394 0.39 -10.28 1.56
C THR A 394 0.46 -9.94 3.05
N SER A 395 1.35 -10.57 3.82
CA SER A 395 1.38 -10.46 5.28
C SER A 395 2.58 -9.67 5.82
N GLN A 396 2.30 -8.64 6.61
CA GLN A 396 3.33 -7.84 7.29
C GLN A 396 4.11 -8.63 8.36
N PHE A 397 3.62 -9.83 8.73
CA PHE A 397 4.29 -10.73 9.67
C PHE A 397 4.90 -11.94 8.99
N ASN A 398 4.87 -12.02 7.65
CA ASN A 398 5.39 -13.17 6.91
C ASN A 398 4.71 -14.50 7.36
N LEU A 399 3.37 -14.52 7.44
CA LEU A 399 2.61 -15.68 7.92
C LEU A 399 2.60 -16.84 6.90
N GLU A 400 2.56 -16.53 5.60
CA GLU A 400 2.64 -17.46 4.48
C GLU A 400 4.09 -17.58 3.97
N ASN A 401 4.88 -18.33 4.74
CA ASN A 401 6.32 -18.52 4.52
C ASN A 401 6.69 -19.15 3.18
N GLU A 402 5.75 -19.78 2.48
CA GLU A 402 5.95 -20.47 1.21
C GLU A 402 5.89 -19.54 -0.02
N THR A 403 5.32 -18.35 0.14
CA THR A 403 5.00 -17.46 -1.00
C THR A 403 6.25 -16.91 -1.69
N GLY A 404 6.16 -16.74 -3.01
CA GLY A 404 7.23 -16.25 -3.87
C GLY A 404 8.42 -17.21 -3.97
N GLN A 405 9.62 -16.64 -4.00
CA GLN A 405 10.90 -17.33 -3.99
C GLN A 405 11.51 -17.26 -2.60
N ARG A 406 11.79 -18.45 -2.04
CA ARG A 406 12.36 -18.64 -0.71
C ARG A 406 13.60 -19.52 -0.78
N ILE A 407 14.44 -19.43 0.23
CA ILE A 407 15.68 -20.21 0.29
C ILE A 407 15.82 -20.80 1.68
N PHE A 408 16.03 -22.11 1.72
CA PHE A 408 16.53 -22.79 2.90
C PHE A 408 18.03 -23.00 2.77
N VAL A 409 18.71 -22.92 3.90
CA VAL A 409 20.13 -23.28 4.03
C VAL A 409 20.29 -24.42 5.01
N THR A 410 21.20 -25.35 4.73
CA THR A 410 21.57 -26.40 5.70
C THR A 410 22.95 -26.12 6.27
N LEU A 411 23.02 -25.97 7.59
CA LEU A 411 24.25 -25.66 8.32
C LEU A 411 24.39 -26.64 9.48
N LYS A 412 25.56 -27.30 9.57
CA LYS A 412 25.86 -28.31 10.61
C LYS A 412 24.75 -29.36 10.75
N GLY A 413 24.16 -29.79 9.62
CA GLY A 413 23.10 -30.81 9.56
C GLY A 413 21.70 -30.31 9.91
N LYS A 414 21.49 -29.02 10.23
CA LYS A 414 20.17 -28.42 10.46
C LYS A 414 19.76 -27.50 9.32
N THR A 415 18.53 -27.66 8.84
CA THR A 415 17.93 -26.81 7.81
C THR A 415 17.22 -25.61 8.43
N TYR A 416 17.44 -24.43 7.88
CA TYR A 416 16.84 -23.17 8.30
C TYR A 416 16.20 -22.47 7.10
N LEU A 417 15.06 -21.81 7.30
CA LEU A 417 14.52 -20.87 6.34
C LEU A 417 15.23 -19.52 6.50
N LEU A 418 15.64 -18.88 5.41
CA LEU A 418 16.18 -17.53 5.49
C LEU A 418 15.06 -16.53 5.81
N GLY A 419 15.26 -15.74 6.88
CA GLY A 419 14.38 -14.65 7.30
C GLY A 419 15.10 -13.31 7.20
N ILE A 420 14.97 -12.46 8.22
CA ILE A 420 15.63 -11.14 8.29
C ILE A 420 17.17 -11.30 8.23
N PRO A 421 17.88 -10.57 7.34
CA PRO A 421 19.34 -10.58 7.22
C PRO A 421 20.01 -9.68 8.26
N SER A 422 21.33 -9.73 8.35
CA SER A 422 22.12 -8.78 9.14
C SER A 422 22.02 -7.36 8.57
N ALA A 423 22.02 -7.27 7.24
CA ALA A 423 21.78 -6.04 6.49
C ALA A 423 20.95 -6.32 5.23
N PHE A 424 20.03 -5.42 4.92
CA PHE A 424 19.22 -5.39 3.71
C PHE A 424 19.51 -4.10 2.95
N GLU A 425 20.12 -4.23 1.79
CA GLU A 425 20.49 -3.14 0.90
C GLU A 425 19.49 -3.06 -0.26
N MET A 426 18.99 -1.87 -0.54
CA MET A 426 18.13 -1.57 -1.68
C MET A 426 18.80 -0.51 -2.56
N GLY A 427 18.75 -0.71 -3.87
CA GLY A 427 19.01 0.31 -4.89
C GLY A 427 17.89 0.32 -5.93
N LEU A 428 17.94 1.25 -6.89
CA LEU A 428 16.78 1.53 -7.78
C LEU A 428 16.26 0.34 -8.60
N ASN A 429 17.11 -0.67 -8.87
CA ASN A 429 16.75 -1.87 -9.62
C ASN A 429 17.12 -3.16 -8.89
N HIS A 430 17.41 -3.09 -7.58
CA HIS A 430 17.97 -4.24 -6.88
C HIS A 430 17.76 -4.29 -5.37
N CYS A 431 17.89 -5.50 -4.84
CA CYS A 431 17.90 -5.83 -3.42
C CYS A 431 19.07 -6.78 -3.11
N ARG A 432 19.71 -6.60 -1.95
CA ARG A 432 20.79 -7.46 -1.47
C ARG A 432 20.61 -7.75 0.02
N TRP A 433 20.66 -9.03 0.37
CA TRP A 433 20.57 -9.53 1.74
C TRP A 433 21.92 -10.07 2.16
N ILE A 434 22.46 -9.60 3.28
CA ILE A 434 23.73 -10.08 3.84
C ILE A 434 23.43 -10.84 5.14
N TYR A 435 23.75 -12.12 5.17
CA TYR A 435 23.53 -13.00 6.32
C TYR A 435 24.87 -13.31 7.00
N LYS A 436 24.99 -12.96 8.28
CA LYS A 436 26.15 -13.30 9.12
C LYS A 436 25.80 -14.35 10.18
N ILE A 437 26.67 -15.35 10.32
CA ILE A 437 26.56 -16.44 11.30
C ILE A 437 27.95 -16.74 11.85
N GLY A 438 28.22 -16.33 13.08
CA GLY A 438 29.58 -16.34 13.63
C GLY A 438 30.53 -15.55 12.73
N ASP A 439 31.58 -16.21 12.25
CA ASP A 439 32.58 -15.64 11.32
C ASP A 439 32.24 -15.80 9.83
N SER A 440 31.19 -16.57 9.51
CA SER A 440 30.75 -16.81 8.13
C SER A 440 29.76 -15.77 7.68
N CYS A 441 29.84 -15.39 6.40
CA CYS A 441 28.92 -14.45 5.78
C CYS A 441 28.63 -14.86 4.33
N PHE A 442 27.38 -14.76 3.93
CA PHE A 442 26.96 -14.93 2.55
C PHE A 442 25.91 -13.89 2.18
N GLN A 443 25.73 -13.68 0.89
CA GLN A 443 24.72 -12.78 0.36
C GLN A 443 23.79 -13.50 -0.60
N ILE A 444 22.60 -12.91 -0.75
CA ILE A 444 21.69 -13.13 -1.86
C ILE A 444 21.43 -11.78 -2.50
N ARG A 445 21.29 -11.73 -3.82
CA ARG A 445 20.83 -10.54 -4.51
C ARG A 445 19.72 -10.86 -5.48
N THR A 446 18.84 -9.88 -5.68
CA THR A 446 17.83 -9.84 -6.73
C THR A 446 18.00 -8.54 -7.49
N TRP A 447 18.02 -8.58 -8.82
CA TRP A 447 18.02 -7.37 -9.64
C TRP A 447 17.29 -7.55 -10.95
N THR A 448 16.89 -6.44 -11.55
CA THR A 448 16.25 -6.41 -12.86
C THR A 448 17.16 -5.86 -13.95
N SER A 449 17.00 -6.40 -15.16
CA SER A 449 17.70 -5.89 -16.33
C SER A 449 16.83 -4.86 -17.06
N LYS A 450 17.49 -3.85 -17.63
CA LYS A 450 16.85 -2.91 -18.56
C LYS A 450 16.69 -3.50 -19.97
N GLU A 451 17.60 -4.37 -20.38
CA GLU A 451 17.72 -4.82 -21.77
C GLU A 451 16.73 -5.94 -22.12
N ALA A 452 16.30 -6.69 -21.11
CA ALA A 452 15.40 -7.81 -21.25
C ALA A 452 14.32 -7.80 -20.15
N PRO A 453 13.14 -8.42 -20.37
CA PRO A 453 12.12 -8.61 -19.35
C PRO A 453 12.57 -9.71 -18.35
N GLN A 454 13.72 -9.49 -17.72
CA GLN A 454 14.49 -10.48 -16.98
C GLN A 454 14.71 -10.03 -15.54
N VAL A 455 14.37 -10.92 -14.60
CA VAL A 455 14.67 -10.80 -13.17
C VAL A 455 15.74 -11.82 -12.83
N ASN A 456 16.80 -11.39 -12.15
CA ASN A 456 17.93 -12.21 -11.78
C ASN A 456 17.99 -12.42 -10.28
N MET A 457 18.45 -13.60 -9.86
CA MET A 457 18.79 -13.88 -8.47
C MET A 457 20.16 -14.57 -8.41
N ASP A 458 21.00 -14.17 -7.46
CA ASP A 458 22.22 -14.90 -7.13
C ASP A 458 22.41 -15.13 -5.63
N PHE A 459 23.19 -16.14 -5.31
CA PHE A 459 23.73 -16.45 -4.00
C PHE A 459 25.26 -16.43 -4.10
N LYS A 460 25.94 -15.91 -3.07
CA LYS A 460 27.40 -15.92 -2.98
C LYS A 460 27.88 -16.01 -1.54
N VAL A 461 28.81 -16.93 -1.25
CA VAL A 461 29.55 -16.94 0.03
C VAL A 461 30.59 -15.82 0.00
N LEU A 462 30.50 -14.88 0.93
CA LEU A 462 31.44 -13.77 1.09
C LEU A 462 32.63 -14.17 1.95
N LYS A 463 32.36 -14.96 2.99
CA LYS A 463 33.35 -15.49 3.93
C LYS A 463 32.84 -16.79 4.55
N GLY A 464 33.70 -17.79 4.69
CA GLY A 464 33.36 -19.06 5.33
C GLY A 464 33.22 -20.23 4.35
N GLU A 465 32.54 -21.28 4.80
CA GLU A 465 32.42 -22.55 4.08
C GLU A 465 31.29 -22.55 3.06
N LYS A 466 31.26 -23.61 2.24
CA LYS A 466 30.22 -23.87 1.25
C LYS A 466 28.88 -24.16 1.94
N ILE A 467 27.77 -23.80 1.31
CA ILE A 467 26.43 -23.91 1.90
C ILE A 467 25.52 -24.73 0.99
N ASP A 468 24.78 -25.68 1.56
CA ASP A 468 23.72 -26.39 0.85
C ASP A 468 22.47 -25.53 0.81
N LEU A 469 21.92 -25.32 -0.40
CA LEU A 469 20.73 -24.52 -0.64
C LEU A 469 19.55 -25.38 -1.08
N LEU A 470 18.36 -25.02 -0.64
CA LEU A 470 17.10 -25.41 -1.28
C LEU A 470 16.34 -24.13 -1.64
N ILE A 471 16.36 -23.79 -2.91
CA ILE A 471 15.67 -22.63 -3.47
C ILE A 471 14.30 -23.09 -3.92
N THR A 472 13.24 -22.45 -3.46
CA THR A 472 11.87 -22.80 -3.79
C THR A 472 11.20 -21.67 -4.55
N ASN A 473 10.50 -21.98 -5.64
CA ASN A 473 9.75 -21.00 -6.42
C ASN A 473 8.28 -21.41 -6.40
N ASN A 474 7.46 -20.69 -5.62
CA ASN A 474 6.02 -20.94 -5.53
C ASN A 474 5.27 -20.18 -6.61
N PHE A 475 4.55 -20.91 -7.46
CA PHE A 475 3.80 -20.34 -8.57
C PHE A 475 2.40 -19.89 -8.13
N ASP A 476 1.87 -18.88 -8.81
CA ASP A 476 0.51 -18.41 -8.56
C ASP A 476 -0.52 -19.49 -8.88
N GLU A 477 -1.33 -19.85 -7.87
CA GLU A 477 -2.31 -20.93 -7.99
C GLU A 477 -3.50 -20.59 -8.90
N SER A 478 -3.78 -19.31 -9.18
CA SER A 478 -4.91 -18.90 -10.03
C SER A 478 -4.66 -19.18 -11.52
N ILE A 479 -3.40 -19.29 -11.92
CA ILE A 479 -3.00 -19.58 -13.31
C ILE A 479 -2.69 -21.07 -13.52
N ASP A 480 -2.34 -21.80 -12.44
CA ASP A 480 -2.01 -23.23 -12.47
C ASP A 480 -0.92 -23.55 -13.51
N TRP A 481 0.27 -22.99 -13.28
CA TRP A 481 1.43 -23.10 -14.15
C TRP A 481 1.96 -24.54 -14.25
N LYS A 482 2.19 -25.01 -15.49
CA LYS A 482 2.84 -26.29 -15.79
C LYS A 482 4.29 -26.07 -16.22
N ILE A 483 5.22 -26.75 -15.56
CA ILE A 483 6.65 -26.68 -15.86
C ILE A 483 7.07 -27.78 -16.84
N ILE A 484 7.92 -27.41 -17.79
CA ILE A 484 8.55 -28.28 -18.79
C ILE A 484 10.06 -28.01 -18.75
N ALA A 485 10.87 -29.03 -18.44
CA ALA A 485 12.32 -28.94 -18.54
C ALA A 485 12.77 -29.15 -20.00
N LEU A 486 13.73 -28.35 -20.46
CA LEU A 486 14.35 -28.49 -21.78
C LEU A 486 15.56 -29.44 -21.73
N GLU A 487 16.04 -29.90 -22.89
CA GLU A 487 17.07 -30.94 -23.02
C GLU A 487 18.39 -30.63 -22.27
N SER A 488 18.68 -29.37 -21.96
CA SER A 488 19.89 -28.95 -21.25
C SER A 488 19.80 -29.02 -19.71
N ASP A 489 18.64 -29.35 -19.12
CA ASP A 489 18.29 -29.28 -17.68
C ASP A 489 18.59 -27.91 -17.00
N GLN A 490 19.09 -26.93 -17.76
CA GLN A 490 19.41 -25.57 -17.32
C GLN A 490 18.29 -24.59 -17.64
N GLU A 491 17.33 -24.97 -18.47
CA GLU A 491 16.24 -24.11 -18.90
C GLU A 491 14.88 -24.79 -18.71
N PHE A 492 13.92 -24.03 -18.18
CA PHE A 492 12.58 -24.47 -17.86
C PHE A 492 11.57 -23.52 -18.48
N ILE A 493 10.49 -24.07 -19.04
CA ILE A 493 9.36 -23.30 -19.56
C ILE A 493 8.17 -23.52 -18.62
N ALA A 494 7.58 -22.43 -18.15
CA ALA A 494 6.30 -22.44 -17.47
C ALA A 494 5.19 -22.05 -18.45
N LYS A 495 4.25 -22.97 -18.67
CA LYS A 495 3.06 -22.76 -19.49
C LYS A 495 1.81 -22.62 -18.62
N PRO A 496 0.97 -21.60 -18.83
CA PRO A 496 -0.23 -21.40 -18.03
C PRO A 496 -1.30 -22.44 -18.36
N ASN A 497 -2.25 -22.65 -17.45
CA ASN A 497 -3.40 -23.51 -17.72
C ASN A 497 -4.21 -22.93 -18.89
N LYS A 498 -4.62 -23.79 -19.83
CA LYS A 498 -5.36 -23.40 -21.05
C LYS A 498 -6.71 -22.71 -20.76
N LYS A 499 -7.25 -22.86 -19.55
CA LYS A 499 -8.50 -22.23 -19.11
C LYS A 499 -8.29 -20.92 -18.35
N SER A 500 -7.05 -20.51 -18.09
CA SER A 500 -6.76 -19.26 -17.39
C SER A 500 -7.15 -18.04 -18.22
N LEU A 501 -7.50 -16.94 -17.55
CA LEU A 501 -7.77 -15.64 -18.18
C LEU A 501 -6.53 -15.10 -18.93
N LEU A 502 -5.33 -15.49 -18.51
CA LEU A 502 -4.08 -15.18 -19.21
C LEU A 502 -4.09 -15.71 -20.66
N VAL A 503 -4.46 -16.99 -20.84
CA VAL A 503 -4.42 -17.64 -22.16
C VAL A 503 -5.48 -17.11 -23.11
N SER A 504 -6.61 -16.61 -22.61
CA SER A 504 -7.65 -16.02 -23.47
C SER A 504 -7.20 -14.72 -24.14
N LYS A 505 -6.28 -13.98 -23.52
CA LYS A 505 -5.65 -12.78 -24.09
C LYS A 505 -4.34 -13.09 -24.80
N PHE A 506 -3.53 -13.98 -24.24
CA PHE A 506 -2.19 -14.31 -24.72
C PHE A 506 -2.04 -15.82 -24.94
N PRO A 507 -2.44 -16.35 -26.11
CA PRO A 507 -2.45 -17.80 -26.36
C PRO A 507 -1.07 -18.48 -26.25
N ASN A 508 0.00 -17.72 -26.48
CA ASN A 508 1.38 -18.21 -26.46
C ASN A 508 2.12 -17.91 -25.15
N ALA A 509 1.47 -17.27 -24.17
CA ALA A 509 2.10 -16.80 -22.95
C ALA A 509 2.93 -17.89 -22.27
N GLN A 510 4.13 -17.52 -21.83
CA GLN A 510 4.99 -18.36 -21.01
C GLN A 510 5.92 -17.51 -20.14
N PHE A 511 6.49 -18.15 -19.14
CA PHE A 511 7.72 -17.68 -18.50
C PHE A 511 8.81 -18.70 -18.73
N ARG A 512 10.06 -18.25 -18.82
CA ARG A 512 11.23 -19.13 -18.84
C ARG A 512 12.06 -18.91 -17.59
N LEU A 513 12.66 -19.98 -17.09
CA LEU A 513 13.66 -19.93 -16.04
C LEU A 513 14.95 -20.51 -16.57
N LYS A 514 16.08 -19.90 -16.22
CA LYS A 514 17.41 -20.35 -16.61
C LYS A 514 18.35 -20.39 -15.42
N ILE A 515 19.05 -21.50 -15.25
CA ILE A 515 20.20 -21.58 -14.35
C ILE A 515 21.42 -21.03 -15.12
N GLN A 516 21.92 -19.88 -14.65
CA GLN A 516 23.03 -19.18 -15.31
C GLN A 516 24.38 -19.75 -14.87
N SER A 517 24.46 -20.29 -13.65
CA SER A 517 25.70 -20.87 -13.13
C SER A 517 26.15 -22.10 -13.92
N LYS A 518 27.31 -21.96 -14.56
CA LYS A 518 28.02 -23.06 -15.21
C LYS A 518 28.71 -23.93 -14.14
N GLN A 519 28.73 -25.24 -14.35
CA GLN A 519 29.48 -26.20 -13.52
C GLN A 519 29.03 -26.30 -12.04
N VAL A 520 27.90 -25.72 -11.66
CA VAL A 520 27.30 -25.92 -10.33
C VAL A 520 26.43 -27.17 -10.34
N ARG A 521 26.63 -28.05 -9.36
CA ARG A 521 25.79 -29.25 -9.20
C ARG A 521 24.51 -28.88 -8.48
N TYR A 522 23.39 -28.97 -9.18
CA TYR A 522 22.06 -28.85 -8.59
C TYR A 522 21.16 -30.02 -9.01
N GLN A 523 20.04 -30.15 -8.30
CA GLN A 523 18.96 -31.07 -8.61
C GLN A 523 17.65 -30.31 -8.69
N THR A 524 16.90 -30.54 -9.75
CA THR A 524 15.54 -30.03 -9.93
C THR A 524 14.57 -30.95 -9.17
N LEU A 525 13.73 -30.37 -8.32
CA LEU A 525 12.79 -31.07 -7.46
C LEU A 525 11.39 -30.44 -7.56
N GLY A 526 10.35 -31.25 -7.39
CA GLY A 526 8.97 -30.78 -7.26
C GLY A 526 8.60 -30.50 -5.80
N SER A 527 7.30 -30.34 -5.55
CA SER A 527 6.78 -30.07 -4.21
C SER A 527 6.98 -31.24 -3.23
N GLU A 528 7.19 -32.47 -3.71
CA GLU A 528 7.49 -33.64 -2.88
C GLU A 528 8.74 -33.47 -2.01
N SER A 529 9.70 -32.67 -2.47
CA SER A 529 10.93 -32.36 -1.71
C SER A 529 10.70 -31.52 -0.45
N LEU A 530 9.54 -30.88 -0.34
CA LEU A 530 9.15 -30.06 0.80
C LEU A 530 8.54 -30.89 1.93
N TYR A 531 8.03 -32.10 1.64
CA TYR A 531 7.35 -32.95 2.60
C TYR A 531 8.29 -34.02 3.15
N PHE A 532 8.11 -34.38 4.43
CA PHE A 532 8.98 -35.34 5.10
C PHE A 532 8.78 -36.79 4.67
N ASP A 533 7.63 -37.11 4.10
CA ASP A 533 7.34 -38.45 3.54
C ASP A 533 7.74 -38.59 2.06
N GLY A 534 8.32 -37.53 1.47
CA GLY A 534 8.76 -37.51 0.08
C GLY A 534 7.62 -37.62 -0.93
N LYS A 535 6.39 -37.28 -0.55
CA LYS A 535 5.22 -37.29 -1.45
C LYS A 535 4.67 -35.88 -1.62
N ALA A 536 4.20 -35.58 -2.83
CA ALA A 536 3.53 -34.32 -3.11
C ALA A 536 2.10 -34.35 -2.55
N HIS A 537 1.79 -33.45 -1.61
CA HIS A 537 0.43 -33.28 -1.04
C HIS A 537 -0.28 -32.01 -1.53
N GLY A 538 0.41 -31.16 -2.31
CA GLY A 538 -0.14 -29.94 -2.88
C GLY A 538 0.93 -28.89 -3.13
N GLY A 539 0.49 -27.71 -3.58
CA GLY A 539 1.35 -26.58 -3.92
C GLY A 539 2.02 -26.71 -5.29
N SER A 540 2.12 -25.59 -6.00
CA SER A 540 2.80 -25.50 -7.29
C SER A 540 4.21 -24.93 -7.11
N PHE A 541 5.22 -25.78 -7.28
CA PHE A 541 6.62 -25.46 -7.01
C PHE A 541 7.56 -25.97 -8.09
N LEU A 542 8.62 -25.19 -8.34
CA LEU A 542 9.87 -25.68 -8.92
C LEU A 542 11.00 -25.37 -7.94
N ASN A 543 11.65 -26.42 -7.44
CA ASN A 543 12.68 -26.30 -6.42
C ASN A 543 14.04 -26.70 -6.98
N PHE A 544 15.09 -26.02 -6.51
CA PHE A 544 16.48 -26.32 -6.84
C PHE A 544 17.24 -26.62 -5.57
N LYS A 545 17.74 -27.85 -5.45
CA LYS A 545 18.68 -28.23 -4.40
C LYS A 545 20.09 -28.05 -4.95
N VAL A 546 20.90 -27.21 -4.31
CA VAL A 546 22.27 -26.92 -4.71
C VAL A 546 23.21 -27.39 -3.60
N ASP A 547 24.04 -28.38 -3.89
CA ASP A 547 24.95 -28.96 -2.89
C ASP A 547 26.27 -28.19 -2.88
N ASN A 548 26.79 -27.87 -1.69
CA ASN A 548 28.07 -27.21 -1.48
C ASN A 548 28.26 -25.92 -2.32
N ALA A 549 27.26 -25.04 -2.34
CA ALA A 549 27.30 -23.81 -3.09
C ALA A 549 28.32 -22.82 -2.51
N THR A 550 29.16 -22.26 -3.38
CA THR A 550 29.91 -21.01 -3.12
C THR A 550 29.30 -19.84 -3.88
N HIS A 551 28.65 -20.14 -5.00
CA HIS A 551 27.90 -19.24 -5.84
C HIS A 551 26.76 -20.02 -6.52
N PHE A 552 25.66 -19.35 -6.84
CA PHE A 552 24.58 -19.86 -7.67
C PHE A 552 23.83 -18.67 -8.28
N CYS A 553 23.44 -18.73 -9.54
CA CYS A 553 22.72 -17.66 -10.23
C CYS A 553 21.65 -18.25 -11.15
N MET A 554 20.48 -17.63 -11.13
CA MET A 554 19.35 -17.97 -11.98
C MET A 554 18.61 -16.72 -12.47
N SER A 555 17.86 -16.87 -13.55
CA SER A 555 17.07 -15.81 -14.15
C SER A 555 15.66 -16.28 -14.46
N PHE A 556 14.69 -15.37 -14.30
CA PHE A 556 13.32 -15.48 -14.80
C PHE A 556 13.16 -14.54 -15.99
N LEU A 557 12.53 -15.00 -17.06
CA LEU A 557 12.26 -14.22 -18.27
C LEU A 557 10.77 -14.26 -18.59
N GLY A 558 10.16 -13.09 -18.75
CA GLY A 558 8.76 -12.96 -19.16
C GLY A 558 8.61 -13.02 -20.68
N GLU A 559 7.73 -13.92 -21.16
CA GLU A 559 7.34 -14.05 -22.57
C GLU A 559 5.81 -14.22 -22.69
N VAL A 560 5.06 -13.36 -22.00
CA VAL A 560 3.60 -13.26 -22.08
C VAL A 560 3.18 -12.65 -23.41
N VAL A 561 3.81 -11.53 -23.79
CA VAL A 561 3.44 -10.74 -24.98
C VAL A 561 4.27 -11.14 -26.19
N THR A 562 5.60 -11.06 -26.05
CA THR A 562 6.56 -11.39 -27.12
C THR A 562 7.67 -12.29 -26.61
N SER A 563 8.26 -13.09 -27.50
CA SER A 563 9.44 -13.88 -27.19
C SER A 563 10.66 -12.98 -26.95
N SER A 564 11.55 -13.39 -26.06
CA SER A 564 12.79 -12.67 -25.76
C SER A 564 13.93 -13.64 -25.55
N ASP A 565 15.15 -13.17 -25.80
CA ASP A 565 16.35 -13.90 -25.42
C ASP A 565 16.75 -13.57 -23.98
N PHE A 566 17.41 -14.54 -23.33
CA PHE A 566 18.05 -14.32 -22.04
C PHE A 566 19.30 -13.44 -22.22
N VAL A 567 19.47 -12.48 -21.31
CA VAL A 567 20.79 -11.93 -21.02
C VAL A 567 21.58 -13.03 -20.30
N THR A 568 22.63 -13.53 -20.95
CA THR A 568 23.49 -14.59 -20.38
C THR A 568 24.41 -14.00 -19.32
N ILE A 569 24.47 -14.64 -18.15
CA ILE A 569 25.24 -14.14 -17.00
C ILE A 569 26.41 -15.08 -16.73
N ASP A 570 27.59 -14.71 -17.23
CA ASP A 570 28.83 -15.44 -16.95
C ASP A 570 29.40 -15.10 -15.56
N ASP A 571 29.33 -13.83 -15.17
CA ASP A 571 29.74 -13.31 -13.87
C ASP A 571 28.63 -12.41 -13.30
N ALA A 572 28.05 -12.85 -12.17
CA ALA A 572 26.95 -12.15 -11.53
C ALA A 572 27.34 -10.77 -10.98
N ASP A 573 28.59 -10.57 -10.53
CA ASP A 573 29.06 -9.28 -10.02
C ASP A 573 29.23 -8.27 -11.15
N LEU A 574 29.79 -8.69 -12.29
CA LEU A 574 29.93 -7.83 -13.46
C LEU A 574 28.57 -7.44 -14.03
N GLN A 575 27.66 -8.41 -14.18
CA GLN A 575 26.31 -8.13 -14.70
C GLN A 575 25.52 -7.24 -13.74
N TRP A 576 25.53 -7.53 -12.45
CA TRP A 576 24.91 -6.70 -11.42
C TRP A 576 25.38 -5.24 -11.50
N ASN A 577 26.70 -5.02 -11.55
CA ASN A 577 27.26 -3.67 -11.62
C ASN A 577 26.85 -2.97 -12.92
N SER A 578 26.83 -3.69 -14.05
CA SER A 578 26.37 -3.15 -15.34
C SER A 578 24.92 -2.68 -15.27
N ASP A 579 24.02 -3.53 -14.77
CA ASP A 579 22.60 -3.19 -14.61
C ASP A 579 22.40 -2.04 -13.61
N CYS A 580 23.18 -1.97 -12.53
CA CYS A 580 23.17 -0.84 -11.60
C CYS A 580 23.59 0.48 -12.29
N VAL A 581 24.62 0.47 -13.13
CA VAL A 581 25.05 1.65 -13.89
C VAL A 581 23.98 2.07 -14.91
N HIS A 582 23.29 1.11 -15.54
CA HIS A 582 22.19 1.40 -16.46
C HIS A 582 21.04 2.12 -15.77
N VAL A 583 20.58 1.66 -14.60
CA VAL A 583 19.49 2.34 -13.89
C VAL A 583 19.89 3.75 -13.42
N GLN A 584 21.16 3.99 -13.04
CA GLN A 584 21.62 5.35 -12.72
C GLN A 584 21.56 6.27 -13.94
N LYS A 585 21.90 5.77 -15.13
CA LYS A 585 21.74 6.53 -16.38
C LYS A 585 20.26 6.82 -16.69
N ASP A 586 19.38 5.87 -16.39
CA ASP A 586 17.94 6.04 -16.58
C ASP A 586 17.33 7.03 -15.62
N TRP A 587 17.78 7.03 -14.37
CA TRP A 587 17.42 8.06 -13.41
C TRP A 587 17.89 9.44 -13.90
N LYS A 588 19.14 9.56 -14.34
CA LYS A 588 19.68 10.80 -14.92
C LYS A 588 18.84 11.27 -16.12
N LYS A 589 18.48 10.37 -17.03
CA LYS A 589 17.58 10.70 -18.16
C LYS A 589 16.18 11.11 -17.70
N LEU A 590 15.58 10.36 -16.78
CA LEU A 590 14.24 10.61 -16.26
C LEU A 590 14.18 11.97 -15.57
N SER A 591 15.10 12.24 -14.64
CA SER A 591 15.16 13.46 -13.85
C SER A 591 15.72 14.68 -14.59
N SER A 592 16.06 14.53 -15.88
CA SER A 592 16.76 15.55 -16.65
C SER A 592 18.04 16.02 -15.95
N ASN A 593 18.85 15.09 -15.44
CA ASN A 593 20.09 15.32 -14.69
C ASN A 593 19.92 16.23 -13.45
N LEU A 594 18.74 16.25 -12.84
CA LEU A 594 18.47 17.08 -11.67
C LEU A 594 19.41 16.70 -10.51
N GLN A 595 20.20 17.68 -10.08
CA GLN A 595 21.01 17.61 -8.87
C GLN A 595 20.91 18.93 -8.12
N LEU A 596 20.62 18.85 -6.82
CA LEU A 596 20.58 19.97 -5.90
C LEU A 596 21.86 20.00 -5.07
N THR A 597 22.44 21.18 -4.89
CA THR A 597 23.63 21.39 -4.07
C THR A 597 23.39 22.52 -3.07
N SER A 598 23.64 22.26 -1.79
CA SER A 598 23.55 23.24 -0.71
C SER A 598 24.36 22.77 0.50
N ASN A 599 24.77 23.70 1.34
CA ASN A 599 25.34 23.40 2.66
C ASN A 599 24.27 23.05 3.71
N GLU A 600 22.99 23.21 3.35
CA GLU A 600 21.87 23.02 4.26
C GLU A 600 21.30 21.60 4.18
N LYS A 601 21.12 20.98 5.34
CA LYS A 601 20.72 19.58 5.45
C LYS A 601 19.38 19.28 4.78
N ASP A 602 18.44 20.21 4.81
CA ASP A 602 17.12 20.03 4.19
C ASP A 602 17.21 19.70 2.70
N ILE A 603 18.13 20.34 1.98
CA ILE A 603 18.31 20.09 0.55
C ILE A 603 18.99 18.75 0.32
N SER A 604 19.96 18.35 1.16
CA SER A 604 20.60 17.04 1.01
C SER A 604 19.60 15.87 1.12
N VAL A 605 18.63 15.95 2.04
CA VAL A 605 17.62 14.88 2.14
C VAL A 605 16.53 14.99 1.05
N ILE A 606 16.22 16.19 0.56
CA ILE A 606 15.39 16.34 -0.63
C ILE A 606 16.09 15.68 -1.81
N GLN A 607 17.38 15.95 -2.04
CA GLN A 607 18.17 15.35 -3.11
C GLN A 607 18.14 13.81 -3.06
N ASP A 608 18.35 13.24 -1.88
CA ASP A 608 18.47 11.78 -1.72
C ASP A 608 17.15 11.02 -1.86
N ILE A 609 16.00 11.69 -1.71
CA ILE A 609 14.70 11.05 -1.93
C ILE A 609 14.24 11.07 -3.39
N LEU A 610 14.70 12.03 -4.21
CA LEU A 610 14.22 12.21 -5.60
C LEU A 610 14.28 10.92 -6.44
N PRO A 611 15.39 10.16 -6.45
CA PRO A 611 15.49 8.93 -7.25
C PRO A 611 14.43 7.89 -6.83
N TRP A 612 14.23 7.76 -5.52
CA TRP A 612 13.25 6.83 -4.94
C TRP A 612 11.81 7.23 -5.27
N TYR A 613 11.50 8.52 -5.17
CA TYR A 613 10.16 9.02 -5.50
C TYR A 613 9.89 8.96 -7.01
N GLY A 614 10.91 9.19 -7.84
CA GLY A 614 10.82 8.99 -9.29
C GLY A 614 10.43 7.56 -9.65
N ILE A 615 11.11 6.54 -9.10
CA ILE A 615 10.76 5.14 -9.38
C ILE A 615 9.43 4.72 -8.73
N ASN A 616 9.05 5.28 -7.59
CA ASN A 616 7.73 5.03 -6.98
C ASN A 616 6.60 5.57 -7.88
N ALA A 617 6.79 6.75 -8.47
CA ALA A 617 5.84 7.31 -9.45
C ALA A 617 5.80 6.49 -10.76
N LEU A 618 6.93 6.01 -11.26
CA LEU A 618 6.96 5.11 -12.42
C LEU A 618 6.33 3.74 -12.12
N THR A 619 6.49 3.21 -10.90
CA THR A 619 5.78 2.00 -10.45
C THR A 619 4.28 2.22 -10.49
N HIS A 620 3.80 3.34 -9.94
CA HIS A 620 2.39 3.73 -9.96
C HIS A 620 1.85 3.89 -11.39
N LEU A 621 2.67 4.33 -12.35
CA LEU A 621 2.29 4.47 -13.76
C LEU A 621 2.31 3.16 -14.54
N LEU A 622 3.39 2.39 -14.45
CA LEU A 622 3.71 1.33 -15.40
C LEU A 622 3.32 -0.06 -14.90
N THR A 623 3.39 -0.30 -13.59
CA THR A 623 3.02 -1.58 -12.97
C THR A 623 2.23 -1.30 -11.70
N PRO A 624 0.97 -0.81 -11.80
CA PRO A 624 0.26 -0.19 -10.68
C PRO A 624 0.00 -1.16 -9.52
N HIS A 625 0.87 -1.16 -8.50
CA HIS A 625 0.66 -1.82 -7.21
C HIS A 625 1.63 -1.25 -6.16
N GLY A 626 1.35 -1.54 -4.89
CA GLY A 626 2.19 -1.16 -3.74
C GLY A 626 2.50 -2.37 -2.86
N LEU A 627 3.18 -2.12 -1.73
CA LEU A 627 3.54 -3.19 -0.79
C LEU A 627 2.30 -3.71 -0.04
N GLU A 628 1.46 -2.81 0.47
CA GLU A 628 0.18 -3.15 1.09
C GLU A 628 -0.98 -3.22 0.09
N GLN A 629 -0.93 -2.39 -0.97
CA GLN A 629 -1.91 -2.38 -2.06
C GLN A 629 -1.44 -3.22 -3.24
N PHE A 630 -1.27 -4.52 -3.01
CA PHE A 630 -0.78 -5.46 -4.01
C PHE A 630 -1.83 -5.79 -5.09
N ASP A 631 -3.10 -5.47 -4.86
CA ASP A 631 -4.22 -5.58 -5.78
C ASP A 631 -4.49 -4.24 -6.49
N GLY A 632 -3.77 -4.01 -7.60
CA GLY A 632 -3.89 -2.80 -8.42
C GLY A 632 -4.17 -3.14 -9.88
N ALA A 633 -3.12 -3.18 -10.70
CA ALA A 633 -3.07 -3.35 -12.16
C ALA A 633 -3.73 -2.23 -12.97
N ALA A 634 -4.92 -1.78 -12.56
CA ALA A 634 -5.65 -0.75 -13.27
C ALA A 634 -5.04 0.64 -13.09
N TRP A 635 -5.36 1.53 -14.03
CA TRP A 635 -5.19 2.96 -13.85
C TRP A 635 -6.42 3.55 -13.17
N GLY A 636 -6.20 4.21 -12.03
CA GLY A 636 -7.16 5.19 -11.53
C GLY A 636 -7.14 6.41 -12.45
N THR A 637 -8.29 6.81 -12.99
CA THR A 637 -8.37 7.90 -13.98
C THR A 637 -7.80 9.20 -13.40
N ARG A 638 -8.15 9.51 -12.14
CA ARG A 638 -7.63 10.65 -11.39
C ARG A 638 -6.16 10.49 -11.02
N ASP A 639 -5.75 9.29 -10.63
CA ASP A 639 -4.41 9.07 -10.09
C ASP A 639 -3.35 9.16 -11.21
N THR A 640 -3.66 8.64 -12.39
CA THR A 640 -2.77 8.68 -13.56
C THR A 640 -2.57 10.09 -14.08
N THR A 641 -3.61 10.94 -14.03
CA THR A 641 -3.59 12.35 -14.46
C THR A 641 -2.97 13.32 -13.44
N GLN A 642 -2.46 12.80 -12.32
CA GLN A 642 -1.79 13.59 -11.28
C GLN A 642 -0.32 13.20 -11.17
N GLY A 643 0.06 12.39 -10.18
CA GLY A 643 1.47 12.18 -9.83
C GLY A 643 2.35 11.76 -11.01
N PRO A 644 2.05 10.64 -11.68
CA PRO A 644 2.80 10.22 -12.86
C PRO A 644 2.86 11.25 -13.96
N PHE A 645 1.72 11.88 -14.26
CA PHE A 645 1.64 12.86 -15.33
C PHE A 645 2.43 14.14 -15.01
N GLU A 646 2.34 14.63 -13.76
CA GLU A 646 3.12 15.76 -13.26
C GLU A 646 4.62 15.47 -13.26
N LEU A 647 5.03 14.22 -12.95
CA LEU A 647 6.43 13.80 -13.11
C LEU A 647 6.90 13.93 -14.56
N LEU A 648 6.13 13.39 -15.52
CA LEU A 648 6.51 13.45 -16.93
C LEU A 648 6.59 14.90 -17.43
N LEU A 649 5.65 15.75 -17.04
CA LEU A 649 5.66 17.16 -17.41
C LEU A 649 6.82 17.93 -16.78
N CYS A 650 7.12 17.72 -15.49
CA CYS A 650 8.18 18.46 -14.81
C CYS A 650 9.58 18.05 -15.26
N THR A 651 9.70 16.87 -15.88
CA THR A 651 10.95 16.33 -16.43
C THR A 651 11.03 16.36 -17.96
N GLU A 652 10.16 17.16 -18.59
CA GLU A 652 10.09 17.38 -20.04
C GLU A 652 9.94 16.09 -20.89
N LYS A 653 9.31 15.05 -20.34
CA LYS A 653 8.93 13.82 -21.04
C LYS A 653 7.58 14.01 -21.76
N TYR A 654 7.56 15.02 -22.63
CA TYR A 654 6.32 15.50 -23.25
C TYR A 654 5.72 14.50 -24.24
N ASP A 655 6.56 13.77 -24.98
CA ASP A 655 6.08 12.74 -25.91
C ASP A 655 5.39 11.62 -25.15
N GLU A 656 5.96 11.18 -24.02
CA GLU A 656 5.37 10.18 -23.17
C GLU A 656 4.10 10.69 -22.48
N ALA A 657 4.09 11.94 -22.00
CA ALA A 657 2.88 12.57 -21.46
C ALA A 657 1.74 12.62 -22.51
N LYS A 658 2.07 12.95 -23.77
CA LYS A 658 1.10 12.93 -24.88
C LYS A 658 0.53 11.54 -25.10
N GLU A 659 1.37 10.50 -25.04
CA GLU A 659 0.91 9.11 -25.14
C GLU A 659 -0.04 8.74 -23.99
N ILE A 660 0.27 9.11 -22.74
CA ILE A 660 -0.65 8.88 -21.62
C ILE A 660 -2.02 9.53 -21.87
N LEU A 661 -2.04 10.79 -22.33
CA LEU A 661 -3.30 11.46 -22.66
C LEU A 661 -4.05 10.75 -23.79
N ARG A 662 -3.35 10.31 -24.84
CA ARG A 662 -3.93 9.55 -25.95
C ARG A 662 -4.64 8.29 -25.44
N ILE A 663 -3.98 7.50 -24.58
CA ILE A 663 -4.57 6.28 -24.02
C ILE A 663 -5.78 6.65 -23.14
N ILE A 664 -5.69 7.66 -22.28
CA ILE A 664 -6.79 8.09 -21.39
C ILE A 664 -8.01 8.54 -22.18
N PHE A 665 -7.84 9.43 -23.17
CA PHE A 665 -8.95 9.93 -23.97
C PHE A 665 -9.53 8.86 -24.90
N SER A 666 -8.72 7.87 -25.30
CA SER A 666 -9.18 6.70 -26.04
C SER A 666 -10.13 5.78 -25.24
N HIS A 667 -10.17 5.95 -23.91
CA HIS A 667 -11.01 5.17 -23.00
C HIS A 667 -12.19 5.95 -22.41
N GLN A 668 -12.39 7.20 -22.86
CA GLN A 668 -13.54 8.02 -22.49
C GLN A 668 -14.84 7.37 -22.97
N ASN A 669 -15.88 7.42 -22.14
CA ASN A 669 -17.22 7.01 -22.55
C ASN A 669 -17.80 8.01 -23.57
N SER A 670 -18.71 7.56 -24.43
CA SER A 670 -19.33 8.41 -25.46
C SER A 670 -20.17 9.56 -24.92
N ASP A 671 -20.62 9.47 -23.66
CA ASP A 671 -21.32 10.53 -22.91
C ASP A 671 -20.38 11.65 -22.41
N GLY A 672 -19.06 11.46 -22.51
CA GLY A 672 -18.04 12.39 -22.04
C GLY A 672 -17.37 12.01 -20.71
N GLY A 673 -17.84 10.97 -20.02
CA GLY A 673 -17.33 10.53 -18.72
C GLY A 673 -16.17 9.53 -18.77
N TRP A 674 -15.70 9.11 -17.59
CA TRP A 674 -14.71 8.05 -17.39
C TRP A 674 -15.13 7.16 -16.22
N PRO A 675 -14.64 5.91 -16.16
CA PRO A 675 -14.83 5.05 -15.00
C PRO A 675 -13.87 5.48 -13.87
N GLN A 676 -14.13 5.04 -12.63
CA GLN A 676 -13.22 5.25 -11.50
C GLN A 676 -11.79 4.80 -11.82
N TRP A 677 -11.71 3.59 -12.35
CA TRP A 677 -10.48 2.93 -12.79
C TRP A 677 -10.79 2.01 -13.96
N TRP A 678 -9.76 1.67 -14.73
CA TRP A 678 -9.85 0.78 -15.89
C TRP A 678 -8.48 0.15 -16.17
N MET A 679 -8.48 -1.07 -16.72
CA MET A 679 -7.24 -1.70 -17.18
C MET A 679 -6.78 -0.99 -18.46
N PHE A 680 -5.54 -0.49 -18.48
CA PHE A 680 -4.99 0.24 -19.62
C PHE A 680 -4.33 -0.66 -20.67
N ASP A 681 -4.42 -1.98 -20.46
CA ASP A 681 -3.71 -3.01 -21.19
C ASP A 681 -4.69 -3.91 -21.97
N SER A 682 -4.27 -5.13 -22.34
CA SER A 682 -5.11 -6.07 -23.09
C SER A 682 -6.40 -6.52 -22.36
N TYR A 683 -6.58 -6.14 -21.08
CA TYR A 683 -7.78 -6.38 -20.27
C TYR A 683 -8.74 -5.17 -20.20
N SER A 684 -8.67 -4.24 -21.14
CA SER A 684 -9.39 -2.95 -21.11
C SER A 684 -10.92 -3.02 -20.97
N GLU A 685 -11.54 -4.18 -21.19
CA GLU A 685 -12.96 -4.41 -20.86
C GLU A 685 -13.25 -4.42 -19.35
N ILE A 686 -12.23 -4.68 -18.53
CA ILE A 686 -12.32 -4.70 -17.07
C ILE A 686 -12.13 -3.27 -16.55
N ARG A 687 -13.23 -2.65 -16.19
CA ARG A 687 -13.31 -1.26 -15.73
C ARG A 687 -14.44 -1.07 -14.72
N ALA A 688 -14.34 -0.04 -13.89
CA ALA A 688 -15.39 0.30 -12.94
C ALA A 688 -16.68 0.75 -13.67
N GLY A 689 -17.85 0.38 -13.13
CA GLY A 689 -19.15 0.78 -13.68
C GLY A 689 -19.60 2.20 -13.33
N SER A 690 -18.94 2.86 -12.38
CA SER A 690 -19.22 4.23 -11.95
C SER A 690 -17.94 4.95 -11.53
N SER A 691 -18.03 6.24 -11.24
CA SER A 691 -16.91 7.09 -10.84
C SER A 691 -17.35 8.16 -9.83
N HIS A 692 -16.39 8.70 -9.10
CA HIS A 692 -16.56 9.94 -8.34
C HIS A 692 -16.74 11.13 -9.28
N GLY A 693 -17.37 12.21 -8.79
CA GLY A 693 -17.72 13.38 -9.59
C GLY A 693 -16.51 14.24 -9.97
N ASP A 694 -15.41 14.12 -9.24
CA ASP A 694 -14.21 14.92 -9.49
C ASP A 694 -13.34 14.39 -10.64
N ILE A 695 -13.39 13.09 -10.91
CA ILE A 695 -12.53 12.38 -11.86
C ILE A 695 -12.42 13.10 -13.20
N HIS A 696 -13.56 13.55 -13.73
CA HIS A 696 -13.62 14.07 -15.09
C HIS A 696 -12.84 15.38 -15.26
N HIS A 697 -12.73 16.18 -14.21
CA HIS A 697 -12.04 17.47 -14.23
C HIS A 697 -10.52 17.31 -14.39
N TRP A 698 -9.97 16.22 -13.87
CA TRP A 698 -8.53 15.94 -13.94
C TRP A 698 -8.05 15.68 -15.37
N CYS A 699 -8.87 15.07 -16.22
CA CYS A 699 -8.56 14.89 -17.65
C CYS A 699 -8.43 16.24 -18.38
N ILE A 700 -9.32 17.21 -18.09
CA ILE A 700 -9.24 18.57 -18.67
C ILE A 700 -7.97 19.26 -18.18
N ILE A 701 -7.71 19.21 -16.87
CA ILE A 701 -6.54 19.88 -16.27
C ILE A 701 -5.24 19.28 -16.82
N ALA A 702 -5.13 17.96 -16.92
CA ALA A 702 -3.96 17.29 -17.48
C ALA A 702 -3.71 17.70 -18.94
N LEU A 703 -4.75 17.67 -19.79
CA LEU A 703 -4.63 18.10 -21.19
C LEU A 703 -4.27 19.59 -21.31
N ALA A 704 -4.90 20.46 -20.52
CA ALA A 704 -4.60 21.87 -20.51
C ALA A 704 -3.16 22.15 -20.04
N ASN A 705 -2.68 21.43 -19.02
CA ASN A 705 -1.29 21.53 -18.55
C ASN A 705 -0.28 21.06 -19.60
N TYR A 706 -0.59 19.99 -20.35
CA TYR A 706 0.25 19.55 -21.47
C TYR A 706 0.34 20.62 -22.55
N ILE A 707 -0.79 21.18 -23.00
CA ILE A 707 -0.81 22.24 -24.01
C ILE A 707 -0.12 23.50 -23.48
N LYS A 708 -0.32 23.83 -22.21
CA LYS A 708 0.36 24.94 -21.53
C LYS A 708 1.88 24.77 -21.58
N ALA A 709 2.38 23.58 -21.27
CA ALA A 709 3.81 23.31 -21.22
C ALA A 709 4.47 23.24 -22.61
N THR A 710 3.76 22.67 -23.60
CA THR A 710 4.34 22.32 -24.92
C THR A 710 3.96 23.28 -26.05
N GLY A 711 2.81 23.96 -25.95
CA GLY A 711 2.19 24.68 -27.06
C GLY A 711 1.60 23.77 -28.14
N ASP A 712 1.53 22.44 -27.95
CA ASP A 712 1.06 21.49 -28.96
C ASP A 712 -0.48 21.48 -29.10
N ILE A 713 -1.00 22.55 -29.71
CA ILE A 713 -2.42 22.68 -30.03
C ILE A 713 -2.89 21.70 -31.12
N ASN A 714 -1.97 21.19 -31.94
CA ASN A 714 -2.29 20.26 -33.03
C ASN A 714 -2.81 18.93 -32.49
N PHE A 715 -2.41 18.55 -31.27
CA PHE A 715 -2.94 17.36 -30.58
C PHE A 715 -4.47 17.37 -30.47
N LEU A 716 -5.10 18.54 -30.33
CA LEU A 716 -6.56 18.65 -30.24
C LEU A 716 -7.30 18.24 -31.52
N SER A 717 -6.60 18.18 -32.65
CA SER A 717 -7.15 17.75 -33.94
C SER A 717 -6.91 16.26 -34.22
N GLU A 718 -6.23 15.54 -33.33
CA GLU A 718 -6.01 14.10 -33.46
C GLU A 718 -7.32 13.33 -33.26
N GLU A 719 -7.66 12.45 -34.19
CA GLU A 719 -8.87 11.60 -34.14
C GLU A 719 -8.63 10.44 -33.17
N LEU A 720 -9.36 10.43 -32.06
CA LEU A 720 -9.27 9.40 -31.03
C LEU A 720 -10.61 8.62 -30.93
N PRO A 721 -10.56 7.33 -30.59
CA PRO A 721 -11.77 6.55 -30.30
C PRO A 721 -12.36 6.91 -28.94
N TYR A 722 -13.66 6.73 -28.76
CA TYR A 722 -14.24 6.51 -27.43
C TYR A 722 -14.11 5.04 -27.04
N TYR A 723 -14.31 4.70 -25.77
CA TYR A 723 -14.44 3.32 -25.36
C TYR A 723 -15.68 2.66 -25.96
N HIS A 724 -15.53 1.43 -26.43
CA HIS A 724 -16.63 0.59 -26.90
C HIS A 724 -16.39 -0.87 -26.51
N GLU A 725 -17.41 -1.55 -25.95
CA GLU A 725 -17.28 -2.93 -25.43
C GLU A 725 -16.87 -3.95 -26.50
N LYS A 726 -17.19 -3.70 -27.77
CA LYS A 726 -16.77 -4.54 -28.92
C LYS A 726 -15.39 -4.18 -29.48
N GLY A 727 -14.61 -3.35 -28.77
CA GLY A 727 -13.29 -2.90 -29.18
C GLY A 727 -13.29 -1.66 -30.08
N GLU A 728 -12.08 -1.17 -30.36
CA GLU A 728 -11.83 0.12 -31.03
C GLU A 728 -12.43 0.21 -32.43
N THR A 729 -12.52 -0.90 -33.18
CA THR A 729 -13.09 -0.90 -34.54
C THR A 729 -14.57 -0.55 -34.57
N ALA A 730 -15.28 -0.78 -33.47
CA ALA A 730 -16.68 -0.43 -33.31
C ALA A 730 -16.88 0.91 -32.58
N ALA A 731 -15.79 1.53 -32.10
CA ALA A 731 -15.86 2.80 -31.41
C ALA A 731 -16.14 3.96 -32.37
N GLU A 732 -16.94 4.91 -31.89
CA GLU A 732 -16.98 6.24 -32.50
C GLU A 732 -15.60 6.89 -32.38
N LYS A 733 -15.17 7.60 -33.42
CA LYS A 733 -13.93 8.38 -33.43
C LYS A 733 -14.25 9.85 -33.68
N THR A 734 -13.65 10.73 -32.89
CA THR A 734 -13.76 12.17 -33.09
C THR A 734 -12.43 12.86 -32.76
N PRO A 735 -12.20 14.10 -33.22
CA PRO A 735 -11.05 14.88 -32.78
C PRO A 735 -11.03 15.02 -31.25
N LEU A 736 -9.86 15.00 -30.62
CA LEU A 736 -9.70 15.17 -29.17
C LEU A 736 -10.41 16.44 -28.64
N LEU A 737 -10.48 17.52 -29.43
CA LEU A 737 -11.27 18.70 -29.05
C LEU A 737 -12.74 18.36 -28.79
N LYS A 738 -13.32 17.45 -29.58
CA LYS A 738 -14.73 17.04 -29.45
C LYS A 738 -14.96 16.20 -28.19
N HIS A 739 -14.01 15.35 -27.82
CA HIS A 739 -14.00 14.62 -26.55
C HIS A 739 -14.11 15.57 -25.35
N VAL A 740 -13.34 16.66 -25.36
CA VAL A 740 -13.36 17.68 -24.30
C VAL A 740 -14.66 18.49 -24.33
N GLU A 741 -15.16 18.84 -25.52
CA GLU A 741 -16.44 19.54 -25.64
C GLU A 741 -17.62 18.74 -25.06
N ARG A 742 -17.69 17.43 -25.35
CA ARG A 742 -18.73 16.56 -24.77
C ARG A 742 -18.66 16.55 -23.26
N LEU A 743 -17.44 16.44 -22.72
CA LEU A 743 -17.22 16.48 -21.28
C LEU A 743 -17.66 17.82 -20.66
N ILE A 744 -17.28 18.95 -21.26
CA ILE A 744 -17.69 20.28 -20.79
C ILE A 744 -19.21 20.42 -20.80
N ASP A 745 -19.87 20.02 -21.90
CA ASP A 745 -21.33 20.09 -22.01
C ASP A 745 -22.02 19.15 -21.00
N MET A 746 -21.47 17.95 -20.75
CA MET A 746 -21.95 17.02 -19.71
C MET A 746 -21.87 17.65 -18.32
N LEU A 747 -20.74 18.29 -17.98
CA LEU A 747 -20.55 18.95 -16.68
C LEU A 747 -21.51 20.14 -16.51
N ILE A 748 -21.67 20.99 -17.53
CA ILE A 748 -22.63 22.12 -17.48
C ILE A 748 -24.07 21.60 -17.33
N ALA A 749 -24.44 20.53 -18.05
CA ALA A 749 -25.76 19.93 -17.94
C ALA A 749 -26.04 19.32 -16.55
N SER A 750 -24.99 19.02 -15.78
CA SER A 750 -25.09 18.45 -14.44
C SER A 750 -25.37 19.49 -13.34
N PHE A 751 -25.26 20.78 -13.61
CA PHE A 751 -25.38 21.81 -12.59
C PHE A 751 -26.68 21.73 -11.79
N ILE A 752 -26.58 21.99 -10.49
CA ILE A 752 -27.71 22.10 -9.59
C ILE A 752 -28.63 23.21 -10.10
N HIS A 753 -29.94 22.93 -10.14
CA HIS A 753 -30.95 23.80 -10.72
C HIS A 753 -30.82 25.26 -10.24
N ASN A 754 -30.84 26.21 -11.18
CA ASN A 754 -30.66 27.65 -10.96
C ASN A 754 -29.31 28.08 -10.33
N THR A 755 -28.28 27.24 -10.42
CA THR A 755 -26.91 27.57 -10.01
C THR A 755 -25.90 27.09 -11.05
N ALA A 756 -24.64 27.49 -10.90
CA ALA A 756 -23.48 26.96 -11.60
C ALA A 756 -22.65 26.00 -10.72
N LEU A 757 -23.29 25.30 -9.78
CA LEU A 757 -22.63 24.35 -8.87
C LEU A 757 -22.79 22.92 -9.38
N VAL A 758 -21.69 22.16 -9.41
CA VAL A 758 -21.72 20.73 -9.75
C VAL A 758 -22.16 19.89 -8.55
N PRO A 759 -22.97 18.84 -8.75
CA PRO A 759 -23.32 17.88 -7.70
C PRO A 759 -22.07 17.09 -7.27
N PHE A 760 -22.12 16.54 -6.07
CA PHE A 760 -21.06 15.69 -5.52
C PHE A 760 -20.91 14.39 -6.32
N GLY A 761 -22.01 13.86 -6.85
CA GLY A 761 -22.01 12.60 -7.61
C GLY A 761 -21.55 11.44 -6.73
N GLY A 762 -20.68 10.58 -7.25
CA GLY A 762 -20.14 9.43 -6.52
C GLY A 762 -19.18 9.78 -5.37
N GLY A 763 -18.76 11.04 -5.24
CA GLY A 763 -17.74 11.46 -4.28
C GLY A 763 -16.80 12.52 -4.85
N ASP A 764 -15.82 12.94 -4.04
CA ASP A 764 -14.68 13.75 -4.48
C ASP A 764 -13.35 13.02 -4.22
N TRP A 765 -12.23 13.75 -4.19
CA TRP A 765 -10.90 13.19 -3.98
C TRP A 765 -10.76 12.34 -2.71
N ASN A 766 -11.47 12.70 -1.62
CA ASN A 766 -11.43 11.87 -0.43
C ASN A 766 -12.37 10.68 -0.63
N ASP A 767 -11.80 9.57 -1.14
CA ASP A 767 -12.61 8.40 -1.48
C ASP A 767 -13.36 7.81 -0.27
N SER A 768 -12.96 8.14 0.97
CA SER A 768 -13.67 7.68 2.17
C SER A 768 -15.00 8.40 2.40
N MET A 769 -15.19 9.58 1.80
CA MET A 769 -16.35 10.45 1.97
C MET A 769 -17.41 10.28 0.87
N GLN A 770 -17.50 9.10 0.26
CA GLN A 770 -18.59 8.76 -0.67
C GLN A 770 -19.95 9.00 0.00
N PRO A 771 -20.98 9.50 -0.71
CA PRO A 771 -22.28 9.74 -0.12
C PRO A 771 -22.96 8.43 0.28
N ALA A 772 -23.58 8.39 1.46
CA ALA A 772 -24.24 7.19 1.98
C ALA A 772 -25.50 6.78 1.19
N SER A 773 -26.03 7.63 0.31
CA SER A 773 -27.20 7.33 -0.52
C SER A 773 -27.17 8.02 -1.88
N LYS A 774 -27.95 7.50 -2.83
CA LYS A 774 -28.14 8.11 -4.17
C LYS A 774 -28.79 9.50 -4.10
N THR A 775 -29.59 9.78 -3.08
CA THR A 775 -30.17 11.11 -2.86
C THR A 775 -29.09 12.09 -2.43
N LEU A 776 -28.27 11.72 -1.44
CA LEU A 776 -27.13 12.55 -1.00
C LEU A 776 -26.15 12.80 -2.15
N ALA A 777 -25.90 11.81 -3.01
CA ALA A 777 -25.07 11.97 -4.21
C ALA A 777 -25.53 13.11 -5.14
N LYS A 778 -26.85 13.35 -5.23
CA LYS A 778 -27.44 14.41 -6.06
C LYS A 778 -27.54 15.76 -5.36
N CYS A 779 -27.74 15.75 -4.04
CA CYS A 779 -27.99 16.98 -3.26
C CYS A 779 -26.73 17.56 -2.61
N LEU A 780 -25.69 16.77 -2.37
CA LEU A 780 -24.42 17.29 -1.85
C LEU A 780 -23.66 18.05 -2.94
N ILE A 781 -22.92 19.06 -2.51
CA ILE A 781 -22.08 19.91 -3.36
C ILE A 781 -20.72 20.02 -2.66
N SER A 782 -19.67 19.41 -3.21
CA SER A 782 -18.32 19.60 -2.65
C SER A 782 -17.74 20.93 -3.11
N SER A 783 -17.46 21.82 -2.16
CA SER A 783 -16.81 23.11 -2.44
C SER A 783 -15.44 22.92 -3.09
N TRP A 784 -14.75 21.81 -2.78
CA TRP A 784 -13.52 21.45 -3.46
C TRP A 784 -13.74 21.09 -4.93
N THR A 785 -14.75 20.27 -5.24
CA THR A 785 -15.07 19.90 -6.63
C THR A 785 -15.51 21.11 -7.45
N VAL A 786 -16.27 22.05 -6.87
CA VAL A 786 -16.63 23.31 -7.53
C VAL A 786 -15.39 24.16 -7.83
N ALA A 787 -14.46 24.28 -6.88
CA ALA A 787 -13.20 24.98 -7.13
C ALA A 787 -12.30 24.27 -8.15
N LEU A 788 -12.36 22.93 -8.24
CA LEU A 788 -11.70 22.14 -9.28
C LEU A 788 -12.36 22.34 -10.65
N ASN A 789 -13.69 22.42 -10.71
CA ASN A 789 -14.44 22.73 -11.93
C ASN A 789 -14.08 24.11 -12.47
N TYR A 790 -14.01 25.12 -11.60
CA TYR A 790 -13.49 26.44 -11.95
C TYR A 790 -12.08 26.36 -12.54
N GLN A 791 -11.16 25.62 -11.90
CA GLN A 791 -9.80 25.43 -12.43
C GLN A 791 -9.79 24.77 -13.82
N ALA A 792 -10.57 23.71 -14.01
CA ALA A 792 -10.63 22.99 -15.28
C ALA A 792 -11.13 23.91 -16.41
N PHE A 793 -12.21 24.66 -16.16
CA PHE A 793 -12.80 25.55 -17.16
C PHE A 793 -11.95 26.76 -17.47
N THR A 794 -11.29 27.39 -16.48
CA THR A 794 -10.36 28.49 -16.74
C THR A 794 -9.09 28.01 -17.45
N SER A 795 -8.59 26.82 -17.12
CA SER A 795 -7.44 26.23 -17.82
C SER A 795 -7.76 25.98 -19.29
N PHE A 796 -8.95 25.43 -19.60
CA PHE A 796 -9.34 25.18 -20.98
C PHE A 796 -9.84 26.44 -21.71
N GLN A 797 -10.33 27.46 -20.99
CA GLN A 797 -10.56 28.79 -21.54
C GLN A 797 -9.26 29.34 -22.14
N ASN A 798 -8.14 29.25 -21.43
CA ASN A 798 -6.84 29.70 -21.93
C ASN A 798 -6.42 28.92 -23.20
N VAL A 799 -6.70 27.61 -23.25
CA VAL A 799 -6.47 26.80 -24.45
C VAL A 799 -7.32 27.31 -25.63
N TYR A 800 -8.59 27.65 -25.42
CA TYR A 800 -9.42 28.27 -26.46
C TYR A 800 -8.91 29.64 -26.92
N GLU A 801 -8.33 30.44 -26.02
CA GLU A 801 -7.73 31.73 -26.38
C GLU A 801 -6.51 31.53 -27.28
N VAL A 802 -5.64 30.59 -26.96
CA VAL A 802 -4.47 30.23 -27.79
C VAL A 802 -4.89 29.66 -29.15
N LEU A 803 -5.98 28.88 -29.20
CA LEU A 803 -6.58 28.42 -30.46
C LEU A 803 -7.24 29.52 -31.30
N GLY A 804 -7.42 30.73 -30.75
CA GLY A 804 -8.20 31.79 -31.40
C GLY A 804 -9.71 31.53 -31.41
N ALA A 805 -10.21 30.57 -30.61
CA ALA A 805 -11.62 30.21 -30.52
C ALA A 805 -12.41 31.17 -29.59
N THR A 806 -12.39 32.47 -29.90
CA THR A 806 -12.85 33.56 -29.02
C THR A 806 -14.27 33.35 -28.47
N LYS A 807 -15.22 32.89 -29.28
CA LYS A 807 -16.60 32.65 -28.81
C LYS A 807 -16.68 31.57 -27.73
N LYS A 808 -15.88 30.49 -27.86
CA LYS A 808 -15.84 29.39 -26.88
C LYS A 808 -15.09 29.82 -25.62
N ALA A 809 -14.00 30.56 -25.78
CA ALA A 809 -13.29 31.19 -24.66
C ALA A 809 -14.22 32.10 -23.85
N THR A 810 -14.95 33.02 -24.50
CA THR A 810 -15.92 33.90 -23.82
C THR A 810 -17.00 33.10 -23.10
N ARG A 811 -17.58 32.07 -23.74
CA ARG A 811 -18.58 31.20 -23.08
C ARG A 811 -18.04 30.56 -21.80
N LEU A 812 -16.83 29.97 -21.84
CA LEU A 812 -16.23 29.38 -20.63
C LEU A 812 -15.86 30.42 -19.57
N LYS A 813 -15.43 31.61 -19.99
CA LYS A 813 -15.17 32.73 -19.08
C LYS A 813 -16.42 33.15 -18.33
N ASP A 814 -17.54 33.31 -19.03
CA ASP A 814 -18.82 33.71 -18.43
C ASP A 814 -19.33 32.64 -17.45
N ILE A 815 -19.24 31.36 -17.83
CA ILE A 815 -19.59 30.24 -16.95
C ILE A 815 -18.67 30.19 -15.72
N SER A 816 -17.35 30.38 -15.90
CA SER A 816 -16.41 30.41 -14.79
C SER A 816 -16.68 31.57 -13.83
N ALA A 817 -17.10 32.73 -14.35
CA ALA A 817 -17.54 33.85 -13.53
C ALA A 817 -18.82 33.52 -12.73
N GLN A 818 -19.77 32.80 -13.32
CA GLN A 818 -20.96 32.31 -12.62
C GLN A 818 -20.60 31.29 -11.52
N ILE A 819 -19.72 30.31 -11.82
CA ILE A 819 -19.21 29.34 -10.83
C ILE A 819 -18.59 30.09 -9.65
N LYS A 820 -17.72 31.08 -9.91
CA LYS A 820 -17.09 31.90 -8.86
C LYS A 820 -18.12 32.69 -8.05
N SER A 821 -19.11 33.28 -8.71
CA SER A 821 -20.19 34.01 -8.05
C SER A 821 -20.99 33.09 -7.12
N ASP A 822 -21.45 31.94 -7.61
CA ASP A 822 -22.25 31.00 -6.84
C ASP A 822 -21.45 30.31 -5.74
N PHE A 823 -20.17 30.01 -5.97
CA PHE A 823 -19.26 29.53 -4.93
C PHE A 823 -19.18 30.53 -3.76
N ASN A 824 -19.01 31.82 -4.04
CA ASN A 824 -18.97 32.85 -2.99
C ASN A 824 -20.34 33.05 -2.32
N LYS A 825 -21.43 32.98 -3.08
CA LYS A 825 -22.79 33.20 -2.57
C LYS A 825 -23.27 32.06 -1.68
N TYR A 826 -23.01 30.82 -2.08
CA TYR A 826 -23.63 29.65 -1.46
C TYR A 826 -22.68 28.84 -0.58
N LEU A 827 -21.36 28.85 -0.86
CA LEU A 827 -20.40 27.98 -0.18
C LEU A 827 -19.42 28.72 0.73
N ILE A 828 -19.42 30.05 0.71
CA ILE A 828 -18.69 30.89 1.69
C ILE A 828 -19.71 31.60 2.57
N LYS A 829 -19.59 31.41 3.88
CA LYS A 829 -20.39 32.13 4.87
C LYS A 829 -19.48 32.59 6.00
N ASP A 830 -19.69 33.81 6.49
CA ASP A 830 -18.87 34.42 7.54
C ASP A 830 -17.36 34.35 7.23
N ASN A 831 -17.01 34.54 5.94
CA ASN A 831 -15.68 34.43 5.33
C ASN A 831 -15.05 33.02 5.30
N VAL A 832 -15.73 31.99 5.81
CA VAL A 832 -15.24 30.61 5.81
C VAL A 832 -15.87 29.82 4.67
N VAL A 833 -15.05 29.13 3.88
CA VAL A 833 -15.53 28.14 2.91
C VAL A 833 -16.03 26.89 3.64
N ALA A 834 -17.22 26.41 3.29
CA ALA A 834 -17.73 25.14 3.77
C ALA A 834 -16.99 23.95 3.16
N GLY A 835 -17.03 22.79 3.82
CA GLY A 835 -16.58 21.55 3.20
C GLY A 835 -17.55 21.06 2.12
N HIS A 836 -18.85 21.15 2.40
CA HIS A 836 -19.92 20.83 1.46
C HIS A 836 -21.12 21.77 1.63
N GLY A 837 -21.83 22.02 0.53
CA GLY A 837 -23.23 22.43 0.57
C GLY A 837 -24.16 21.22 0.50
N LEU A 838 -25.37 21.33 1.05
CA LEU A 838 -26.45 20.36 0.93
C LEU A 838 -27.70 21.07 0.42
N LEU A 839 -28.17 20.69 -0.77
CA LEU A 839 -29.43 21.16 -1.33
C LEU A 839 -30.60 20.57 -0.54
N GLU A 840 -31.36 21.44 0.13
CA GLU A 840 -32.55 21.09 0.89
C GLU A 840 -33.81 21.11 -0.01
N ASP A 841 -34.92 20.54 0.48
CA ASP A 841 -36.17 20.40 -0.30
C ASP A 841 -36.79 21.75 -0.72
N ASP A 842 -36.51 22.84 0.02
CA ASP A 842 -36.95 24.20 -0.31
C ASP A 842 -36.02 24.92 -1.32
N ASN A 843 -35.03 24.21 -1.87
CA ASN A 843 -33.96 24.69 -2.73
C ASN A 843 -32.96 25.64 -2.05
N SER A 844 -32.98 25.77 -0.72
CA SER A 844 -31.89 26.39 0.02
C SER A 844 -30.67 25.46 0.07
N ILE A 845 -29.49 26.03 0.32
CA ILE A 845 -28.25 25.26 0.50
C ILE A 845 -27.77 25.45 1.94
N SER A 846 -27.84 24.37 2.73
CA SER A 846 -27.23 24.32 4.05
C SER A 846 -25.75 23.93 3.96
N LEU A 847 -24.97 24.21 5.01
CA LEU A 847 -23.51 24.02 4.99
C LEU A 847 -23.09 22.91 5.96
N LEU A 848 -22.25 22.00 5.47
CA LEU A 848 -21.59 20.96 6.25
C LEU A 848 -20.08 21.21 6.30
N LEU A 849 -19.43 20.69 7.35
CA LEU A 849 -18.00 20.88 7.60
C LEU A 849 -17.65 22.39 7.61
N HIS A 850 -18.47 23.14 8.34
CA HIS A 850 -18.46 24.60 8.44
C HIS A 850 -18.77 24.96 9.90
N PRO A 851 -18.32 26.12 10.45
CA PRO A 851 -18.61 26.48 11.84
C PRO A 851 -20.10 26.51 12.24
N THR A 852 -21.01 26.59 11.27
CA THR A 852 -22.47 26.53 11.50
C THR A 852 -23.05 25.12 11.42
N ASP A 853 -22.24 24.09 11.15
CA ASP A 853 -22.68 22.70 10.99
C ASP A 853 -22.90 22.03 12.35
N SER A 854 -24.16 21.89 12.74
CA SER A 854 -24.57 21.13 13.92
C SER A 854 -24.86 19.65 13.64
N LYS A 855 -24.88 19.22 12.36
CA LYS A 855 -25.14 17.83 11.96
C LYS A 855 -23.88 16.98 12.14
N THR A 856 -22.74 17.42 11.62
CA THR A 856 -21.47 16.67 11.76
C THR A 856 -20.60 17.13 12.92
N ASN A 857 -20.77 18.38 13.37
CA ASN A 857 -19.88 19.08 14.32
C ASN A 857 -18.42 19.23 13.86
N ILE A 858 -18.14 18.98 12.58
CA ILE A 858 -16.86 19.29 11.93
C ILE A 858 -16.96 20.73 11.42
N GLN A 859 -15.94 21.54 11.67
CA GLN A 859 -16.00 22.98 11.39
C GLN A 859 -15.18 23.40 10.18
N TYR A 860 -14.11 22.67 9.85
CA TYR A 860 -13.20 23.05 8.78
C TYR A 860 -12.76 21.83 7.98
N ARG A 861 -12.64 22.03 6.67
CA ARG A 861 -12.11 21.04 5.71
C ARG A 861 -10.96 21.67 4.94
N LEU A 862 -9.83 20.96 4.85
CA LEU A 862 -8.62 21.43 4.17
C LEU A 862 -8.80 21.58 2.66
N LEU A 863 -9.45 20.58 2.04
CA LEU A 863 -9.48 20.46 0.58
C LEU A 863 -10.02 21.73 -0.11
N PRO A 864 -11.21 22.28 0.24
CA PRO A 864 -11.71 23.50 -0.41
C PRO A 864 -10.78 24.69 -0.20
N MET A 865 -10.09 24.78 0.94
CA MET A 865 -9.15 25.87 1.21
C MET A 865 -7.93 25.80 0.30
N ILE A 866 -7.31 24.62 0.18
CA ILE A 866 -6.11 24.47 -0.66
C ILE A 866 -6.45 24.60 -2.14
N ARG A 867 -7.56 24.02 -2.59
CA ARG A 867 -7.99 24.15 -3.99
C ARG A 867 -8.45 25.56 -4.30
N GLY A 868 -9.07 26.25 -3.35
CA GLY A 868 -9.46 27.65 -3.50
C GLY A 868 -8.28 28.57 -3.84
N ILE A 869 -7.11 28.28 -3.26
CA ILE A 869 -5.85 28.95 -3.57
C ILE A 869 -5.28 28.46 -4.91
N ILE A 870 -5.19 27.16 -5.13
CA ILE A 870 -4.57 26.58 -6.34
C ILE A 870 -5.34 26.98 -7.61
N SER A 871 -6.67 27.07 -7.55
CA SER A 871 -7.51 27.39 -8.71
C SER A 871 -7.62 28.88 -9.04
N GLY A 872 -7.17 29.77 -8.14
CA GLY A 872 -7.38 31.22 -8.29
C GLY A 872 -8.81 31.69 -8.00
N ILE A 873 -9.71 30.81 -7.55
CA ILE A 873 -11.10 31.22 -7.26
C ILE A 873 -11.16 32.17 -6.04
N PHE A 874 -10.29 31.97 -5.05
CA PHE A 874 -10.17 32.86 -3.90
C PHE A 874 -9.50 34.18 -4.25
N THR A 875 -10.01 35.28 -3.70
CA THR A 875 -9.27 36.56 -3.66
C THR A 875 -8.02 36.43 -2.78
N LYS A 876 -7.14 37.43 -2.82
CA LYS A 876 -5.94 37.44 -1.96
C LYS A 876 -6.29 37.43 -0.48
N GLU A 877 -7.32 38.19 -0.08
CA GLU A 877 -7.82 38.27 1.29
C GLU A 877 -8.39 36.92 1.73
N GLN A 878 -9.18 36.27 0.88
CA GLN A 878 -9.70 34.93 1.15
C GLN A 878 -8.57 33.90 1.29
N ALA A 879 -7.57 33.93 0.41
CA ALA A 879 -6.42 33.03 0.49
C ALA A 879 -5.65 33.21 1.80
N MET A 880 -5.33 34.46 2.19
CA MET A 880 -4.64 34.75 3.46
C MET A 880 -5.48 34.33 4.68
N PHE A 881 -6.78 34.60 4.66
CA PHE A 881 -7.68 34.21 5.74
C PHE A 881 -7.75 32.69 5.92
N HIS A 882 -7.95 31.94 4.84
CA HIS A 882 -8.01 30.47 4.89
C HIS A 882 -6.66 29.84 5.20
N GLN A 883 -5.55 30.43 4.73
CA GLN A 883 -4.22 29.99 5.12
C GLN A 883 -4.04 30.07 6.65
N ASN A 884 -4.51 31.15 7.28
CA ASN A 884 -4.47 31.29 8.74
C ASN A 884 -5.38 30.25 9.44
N LEU A 885 -6.56 29.94 8.89
CA LEU A 885 -7.40 28.85 9.41
C LEU A 885 -6.71 27.49 9.36
N ILE A 886 -5.99 27.20 8.26
CA ILE A 886 -5.22 25.96 8.15
C ILE A 886 -4.17 25.90 9.25
N GLU A 887 -3.42 27.00 9.46
CA GLU A 887 -2.38 27.06 10.48
C GLU A 887 -2.91 26.83 11.90
N ILE A 888 -4.08 27.39 12.23
CA ILE A 888 -4.65 27.31 13.58
C ILE A 888 -5.41 26.00 13.83
N HIS A 889 -6.20 25.54 12.86
CA HIS A 889 -7.19 24.48 13.10
C HIS A 889 -6.89 23.15 12.43
N LEU A 890 -6.03 23.14 11.40
CA LEU A 890 -5.84 21.98 10.52
C LEU A 890 -4.40 21.46 10.51
N LYS A 891 -3.49 21.99 11.31
CA LYS A 891 -2.12 21.47 11.40
C LYS A 891 -1.88 20.67 12.66
N GLY A 892 -1.14 19.57 12.50
CA GLY A 892 -0.46 18.86 13.57
C GLY A 892 1.07 18.91 13.38
N PRO A 893 1.84 18.25 14.26
CA PRO A 893 3.30 18.18 14.16
C PRO A 893 3.79 17.60 12.82
N ASP A 894 2.98 16.70 12.25
CA ASP A 894 3.26 15.97 11.02
C ASP A 894 2.78 16.67 9.74
N GLY A 895 1.95 17.71 9.83
CA GLY A 895 1.52 18.47 8.66
C GLY A 895 0.05 18.85 8.67
N ALA A 896 -0.50 19.07 7.48
CA ALA A 896 -1.87 19.52 7.28
C ALA A 896 -2.85 18.33 7.26
N ARG A 897 -3.95 18.45 8.00
CA ARG A 897 -5.00 17.46 8.19
C ARG A 897 -6.24 17.83 7.40
N LEU A 898 -6.92 16.83 6.86
CA LEU A 898 -8.09 16.96 5.98
C LEU A 898 -9.25 17.70 6.63
N MET A 899 -9.41 17.57 7.95
CA MET A 899 -10.48 18.17 8.74
C MET A 899 -9.96 18.55 10.13
N ASN A 900 -10.67 19.44 10.83
CA ASN A 900 -10.26 19.87 12.18
C ASN A 900 -10.52 18.79 13.24
N ARG A 901 -11.39 17.82 12.93
CA ARG A 901 -11.68 16.58 13.68
C ARG A 901 -12.18 15.50 12.69
N PRO A 902 -12.01 14.20 13.00
CA PRO A 902 -12.58 13.14 12.17
C PRO A 902 -14.12 13.10 12.28
N PRO A 903 -14.83 12.48 11.30
CA PRO A 903 -16.24 12.14 11.48
C PRO A 903 -16.42 11.25 12.70
N LYS A 904 -17.52 11.45 13.42
CA LYS A 904 -17.84 10.61 14.58
C LYS A 904 -18.12 9.19 14.12
N TYR A 905 -17.53 8.23 14.81
CA TYR A 905 -17.76 6.81 14.55
C TYR A 905 -18.83 6.27 15.50
N ASN A 906 -19.84 5.59 14.94
CA ASN A 906 -20.98 5.07 15.69
C ASN A 906 -21.26 3.62 15.29
N GLY A 907 -20.38 2.68 15.69
CA GLY A 907 -20.51 1.26 15.36
C GLY A 907 -20.48 0.93 13.86
N GLY A 908 -19.89 1.82 13.06
CA GLY A 908 -19.81 1.67 11.61
C GLY A 908 -21.08 2.00 10.82
N ILE A 909 -22.10 2.59 11.45
CA ILE A 909 -23.33 3.01 10.79
C ILE A 909 -23.07 4.22 9.90
N GLN A 910 -23.44 4.10 8.63
CA GLN A 910 -23.30 5.15 7.61
C GLN A 910 -24.56 6.01 7.55
N THR A 911 -24.40 7.32 7.71
CA THR A 911 -25.48 8.31 7.73
C THR A 911 -25.32 9.34 6.60
N ILE A 912 -24.15 10.00 6.51
CA ILE A 912 -23.86 10.99 5.48
C ILE A 912 -22.79 10.43 4.53
N PHE A 913 -21.72 9.88 5.09
CA PHE A 913 -20.61 9.31 4.35
C PHE A 913 -20.52 7.80 4.53
N GLN A 914 -19.97 7.11 3.53
CA GLN A 914 -19.78 5.66 3.57
C GLN A 914 -18.56 5.30 4.45
N ARG A 915 -17.38 5.20 3.85
CA ARG A 915 -16.20 4.59 4.47
C ARG A 915 -15.62 5.38 5.64
N ALA A 916 -15.78 6.70 5.66
CA ALA A 916 -15.33 7.55 6.76
C ALA A 916 -16.11 7.28 8.07
N GLU A 917 -17.36 6.83 7.97
CA GLU A 917 -18.22 6.46 9.10
C GLU A 917 -18.19 4.95 9.38
N SER A 918 -17.81 4.11 8.40
CA SER A 918 -17.78 2.65 8.59
C SER A 918 -16.42 2.07 8.99
N SER A 919 -15.29 2.73 8.72
CA SER A 919 -13.97 2.21 9.11
C SER A 919 -13.71 2.30 10.61
N SER A 920 -13.37 1.17 11.23
CA SER A 920 -12.96 1.06 12.64
C SER A 920 -11.49 1.41 12.86
N TYR A 921 -10.68 1.42 11.79
CA TYR A 921 -9.26 1.79 11.81
C TYR A 921 -9.06 3.31 11.68
N PHE A 922 -8.17 3.85 12.51
CA PHE A 922 -7.77 5.27 12.45
C PHE A 922 -6.43 5.44 11.70
N GLY A 923 -6.47 5.21 10.40
CA GLY A 923 -5.36 5.45 9.48
C GLY A 923 -5.87 5.79 8.09
N ARG A 924 -4.99 5.83 7.09
CA ARG A 924 -5.34 6.24 5.72
C ARG A 924 -6.05 7.60 5.71
N GLU A 925 -7.09 7.80 4.90
CA GLU A 925 -7.87 9.05 4.86
C GLU A 925 -8.67 9.28 6.15
N ILE A 926 -8.98 8.22 6.91
CA ILE A 926 -9.78 8.24 8.14
C ILE A 926 -8.98 8.81 9.31
N GLY A 927 -7.67 8.58 9.33
CA GLY A 927 -6.72 9.24 10.24
C GLY A 927 -6.53 10.74 9.94
N ILE A 928 -7.20 11.24 8.89
CA ILE A 928 -7.27 12.63 8.41
C ILE A 928 -5.94 13.30 8.10
N MET A 929 -4.84 12.56 8.05
CA MET A 929 -3.54 13.06 7.64
C MET A 929 -3.03 12.23 6.47
N TYR A 930 -3.28 12.75 5.27
CA TYR A 930 -2.97 12.06 4.02
C TYR A 930 -1.95 12.87 3.22
N MET A 931 -0.81 12.25 2.92
CA MET A 931 0.38 12.91 2.37
C MET A 931 0.09 13.62 1.05
N HIS A 932 -0.75 13.06 0.21
CA HIS A 932 -1.13 13.71 -1.05
C HIS A 932 -1.79 15.09 -0.82
N ALA A 933 -2.76 15.19 0.11
CA ALA A 933 -3.41 16.47 0.40
C ALA A 933 -2.43 17.44 1.09
N HIS A 934 -1.51 16.91 1.90
CA HIS A 934 -0.43 17.70 2.49
C HIS A 934 0.54 18.27 1.43
N LEU A 935 0.86 17.52 0.37
CA LEU A 935 1.64 18.03 -0.76
C LEU A 935 0.91 19.13 -1.53
N ARG A 936 -0.41 19.03 -1.67
CA ARG A 936 -1.22 20.13 -2.23
C ARG A 936 -1.28 21.35 -1.28
N TYR A 937 -1.20 21.16 0.04
CA TYR A 937 -0.95 22.26 0.98
C TYR A 937 0.46 22.86 0.81
N ALA A 938 1.49 22.04 0.58
CA ALA A 938 2.83 22.53 0.28
C ALA A 938 2.81 23.40 -1.00
N GLN A 939 2.03 22.99 -2.01
CA GLN A 939 1.80 23.77 -3.22
C GLN A 939 1.21 25.16 -2.92
N THR A 940 0.26 25.28 -1.97
CA THR A 940 -0.28 26.59 -1.60
C THR A 940 0.77 27.47 -0.92
N GLN A 941 1.66 26.89 -0.12
CA GLN A 941 2.77 27.63 0.48
C GLN A 941 3.69 28.21 -0.61
N ALA A 942 3.98 27.44 -1.66
CA ALA A 942 4.75 27.93 -2.79
C ALA A 942 4.04 29.05 -3.56
N ILE A 943 2.77 28.85 -3.93
CA ILE A 943 1.96 29.81 -4.66
C ILE A 943 1.89 31.16 -3.92
N MET A 944 1.74 31.13 -2.59
CA MET A 944 1.67 32.32 -1.74
C MET A 944 3.04 32.90 -1.35
N GLY A 945 4.15 32.21 -1.63
CA GLY A 945 5.51 32.65 -1.30
C GLY A 945 5.95 32.42 0.16
N ASN A 946 5.30 31.47 0.86
CA ASN A 946 5.62 31.10 2.23
C ASN A 946 6.80 30.10 2.28
N ALA A 947 7.99 30.54 1.88
CA ALA A 947 9.10 29.64 1.56
C ALA A 947 9.55 28.72 2.72
N LYS A 948 9.57 29.21 3.97
CA LYS A 948 9.92 28.38 5.14
C LYS A 948 8.88 27.28 5.40
N ALA A 949 7.60 27.60 5.26
CA ALA A 949 6.52 26.63 5.43
C ALA A 949 6.51 25.61 4.29
N PHE A 950 6.87 26.03 3.07
CA PHE A 950 7.01 25.15 1.91
C PHE A 950 8.10 24.09 2.11
N ILE A 951 9.32 24.48 2.50
CA ILE A 951 10.41 23.53 2.79
C ILE A 951 10.03 22.58 3.93
N LYS A 952 9.44 23.11 5.01
CA LYS A 952 8.97 22.27 6.13
C LYS A 952 7.96 21.22 5.66
N ALA A 953 6.99 21.60 4.82
CA ALA A 953 5.99 20.67 4.29
C ALA A 953 6.62 19.59 3.38
N LEU A 954 7.59 19.95 2.53
CA LEU A 954 8.35 18.95 1.76
C LEU A 954 9.12 17.98 2.67
N ARG A 955 9.70 18.46 3.77
CA ARG A 955 10.38 17.60 4.74
C ARG A 955 9.42 16.72 5.54
N GLN A 956 8.23 17.21 5.87
CA GLN A 956 7.16 16.44 6.52
C GLN A 956 6.59 15.33 5.62
N ALA A 957 6.82 15.40 4.31
CA ALA A 957 6.48 14.35 3.34
C ALA A 957 7.67 13.48 2.93
N ASN A 958 8.84 13.65 3.56
CA ASN A 958 10.07 12.93 3.26
C ASN A 958 10.46 12.04 4.46
N PRO A 959 10.57 10.71 4.27
CA PRO A 959 10.86 9.79 5.37
C PRO A 959 12.32 9.79 5.82
N ILE A 960 13.24 10.44 5.08
CA ILE A 960 14.65 10.55 5.46
C ILE A 960 14.79 11.56 6.60
N ALA A 961 15.46 11.13 7.68
CA ALA A 961 15.67 11.94 8.89
C ALA A 961 14.35 12.56 9.41
N TYR A 962 13.25 11.82 9.31
CA TYR A 962 11.88 12.29 9.58
C TYR A 962 11.72 12.85 11.00
N ASN A 963 12.32 12.19 12.00
CA ASN A 963 12.25 12.57 13.41
C ASN A 963 12.88 13.94 13.74
N GLU A 964 13.67 14.51 12.84
CA GLU A 964 14.23 15.86 13.01
C GLU A 964 13.18 16.96 12.79
N ILE A 965 12.14 16.66 11.99
CA ILE A 965 11.06 17.60 11.67
C ILE A 965 9.77 17.22 12.39
N VAL A 966 9.55 15.92 12.60
CA VAL A 966 8.39 15.38 13.31
C VAL A 966 8.87 14.52 14.48
N THR A 967 9.12 15.17 15.61
CA THR A 967 9.76 14.54 16.79
C THR A 967 8.97 13.37 17.38
N CYS A 968 7.63 13.39 17.23
CA CYS A 968 6.74 12.29 17.62
C CYS A 968 6.54 11.22 16.52
N GLY A 969 7.35 11.22 15.47
CA GLY A 969 7.35 10.19 14.44
C GLY A 969 7.89 8.84 14.93
N ASP A 970 7.25 7.74 14.55
CA ASP A 970 7.81 6.39 14.67
C ASP A 970 8.71 6.05 13.48
N LEU A 971 9.57 5.06 13.69
CA LEU A 971 10.46 4.47 12.69
C LEU A 971 9.65 3.95 11.49
N ARG A 972 10.21 4.13 10.30
CA ARG A 972 9.63 3.69 9.02
C ARG A 972 10.74 3.44 8.00
N GLN A 973 10.37 2.81 6.89
CA GLN A 973 11.26 2.69 5.74
C GLN A 973 11.58 4.08 5.16
N SER A 974 12.87 4.39 4.99
CA SER A 974 13.35 5.75 4.71
C SER A 974 13.55 6.06 3.22
N ASN A 975 13.36 5.09 2.33
CA ASN A 975 13.59 5.23 0.89
C ASN A 975 12.33 5.00 0.03
N CYS A 976 11.13 5.12 0.61
CA CYS A 976 9.89 5.00 -0.15
C CYS A 976 8.82 5.95 0.37
N TYR A 977 7.89 6.32 -0.49
CA TYR A 977 6.75 7.14 -0.11
C TYR A 977 5.80 6.40 0.84
N TYR A 978 5.22 7.11 1.81
CA TYR A 978 4.15 6.65 2.69
C TYR A 978 2.89 7.51 2.46
N SER A 979 1.71 6.89 2.39
CA SER A 979 0.48 7.56 1.95
C SER A 979 -0.16 8.45 3.03
N SER A 980 0.07 8.13 4.30
CA SER A 980 -0.57 8.77 5.45
C SER A 980 0.34 8.77 6.67
N SER A 981 0.07 9.70 7.58
CA SER A 981 0.63 9.69 8.94
C SER A 981 -0.45 9.14 9.87
N ASP A 982 -0.38 7.83 10.12
CA ASP A 982 -1.35 7.10 10.92
C ASP A 982 -1.03 7.26 12.41
N VAL A 983 -2.02 7.10 13.29
CA VAL A 983 -1.88 7.35 14.73
C VAL A 983 -2.17 6.10 15.52
N VAL A 984 -1.45 5.92 16.64
CA VAL A 984 -1.66 4.80 17.56
C VAL A 984 -2.83 5.10 18.49
N PHE A 985 -4.05 4.88 18.02
CA PHE A 985 -5.23 4.73 18.86
C PHE A 985 -5.70 3.28 18.83
N LYS A 986 -6.31 2.82 19.93
CA LYS A 986 -6.90 1.50 20.01
C LYS A 986 -8.05 1.34 19.01
N ASN A 987 -8.87 2.38 18.83
CA ASN A 987 -10.00 2.42 17.90
C ASN A 987 -10.48 3.86 17.69
N ARG A 988 -11.53 4.03 16.87
CA ARG A 988 -12.14 5.34 16.57
C ARG A 988 -12.77 6.06 17.76
N TYR A 989 -13.21 5.33 18.79
CA TYR A 989 -13.79 5.95 19.99
C TYR A 989 -12.70 6.67 20.79
N GLU A 990 -11.55 6.01 21.02
CA GLU A 990 -10.41 6.66 21.65
C GLU A 990 -9.88 7.82 20.79
N ALA A 991 -9.85 7.67 19.46
CA ALA A 991 -9.43 8.73 18.57
C ALA A 991 -10.30 9.98 18.69
N ASP A 992 -11.61 9.85 18.91
CA ASP A 992 -12.54 10.98 19.15
C ASP A 992 -12.25 11.65 20.50
N GLU A 993 -12.11 10.86 21.57
CA GLU A 993 -11.85 11.34 22.94
C GLU A 993 -10.50 12.06 23.06
N ARG A 994 -9.45 11.51 22.44
CA ARG A 994 -8.05 11.92 22.60
C ARG A 994 -7.50 12.67 21.40
N TYR A 995 -8.36 13.16 20.53
CA TYR A 995 -7.93 13.82 19.29
C TYR A 995 -7.03 15.04 19.54
N GLU A 996 -7.18 15.75 20.65
CA GLU A 996 -6.31 16.90 20.97
C GLU A 996 -4.88 16.48 21.34
N ASP A 997 -4.66 15.28 21.90
CA ASP A 997 -3.31 14.75 22.16
C ASP A 997 -2.47 14.64 20.87
N LEU A 998 -3.14 14.33 19.76
CA LEU A 998 -2.53 14.25 18.45
C LEU A 998 -2.07 15.62 17.93
N LYS A 999 -2.90 16.66 18.12
CA LYS A 999 -2.54 18.04 17.74
C LYS A 999 -1.38 18.57 18.57
N ASP A 1000 -1.34 18.23 19.85
CA ASP A 1000 -0.28 18.59 20.78
C ASP A 1000 1.03 17.79 20.57
N GLY A 1001 1.03 16.79 19.68
CA GLY A 1001 2.19 15.93 19.41
C GLY A 1001 2.54 14.96 20.54
N LYS A 1002 1.56 14.61 21.39
CA LYS A 1002 1.70 13.62 22.47
C LYS A 1002 1.52 12.18 21.99
N SER A 1003 0.95 12.00 20.79
CA SER A 1003 0.73 10.69 20.17
C SER A 1003 1.84 10.34 19.18
N LEU A 1004 2.22 9.06 19.15
CA LEU A 1004 3.19 8.53 18.20
C LEU A 1004 2.57 8.41 16.80
N LEU A 1005 3.33 8.82 15.78
CA LEU A 1005 2.87 8.93 14.38
C LEU A 1005 3.58 7.94 13.48
N LYS A 1006 2.83 7.03 12.86
CA LYS A 1006 3.35 5.93 12.03
C LYS A 1006 3.19 6.21 10.53
N GLY A 1007 4.01 5.58 9.71
CA GLY A 1007 3.86 5.63 8.25
C GLY A 1007 2.76 4.69 7.77
N GLY A 1008 1.86 5.18 6.92
CA GLY A 1008 0.83 4.37 6.26
C GLY A 1008 1.36 3.53 5.10
N TRP A 1009 0.47 3.19 4.16
CA TRP A 1009 0.77 2.34 3.00
C TRP A 1009 1.81 2.95 2.07
N ARG A 1010 2.55 2.09 1.35
CA ARG A 1010 3.81 2.50 0.70
C ARG A 1010 3.82 2.33 -0.81
N ILE A 1011 4.66 3.16 -1.45
CA ILE A 1011 4.98 3.20 -2.89
C ILE A 1011 3.81 3.66 -3.77
N TYR A 1012 2.67 2.97 -3.76
CA TYR A 1012 1.56 3.20 -4.68
C TYR A 1012 0.78 4.48 -4.34
N SER A 1013 1.11 5.59 -5.01
CA SER A 1013 0.41 6.86 -4.87
C SER A 1013 0.79 7.84 -5.97
N SER A 1014 -0.04 8.86 -6.17
CA SER A 1014 0.33 10.07 -6.92
C SER A 1014 1.35 10.97 -6.19
N GLY A 1015 1.48 10.83 -4.86
CA GLY A 1015 2.32 11.71 -4.04
C GLY A 1015 3.78 11.87 -4.51
N PRO A 1016 4.51 10.79 -4.86
CA PRO A 1016 5.90 10.89 -5.31
C PRO A 1016 6.09 11.79 -6.54
N GLY A 1017 5.20 11.71 -7.53
CA GLY A 1017 5.29 12.53 -8.73
C GLY A 1017 4.90 13.99 -8.48
N ILE A 1018 3.92 14.24 -7.61
CA ILE A 1018 3.59 15.61 -7.15
C ILE A 1018 4.78 16.22 -6.42
N TYR A 1019 5.47 15.46 -5.57
CA TYR A 1019 6.67 15.92 -4.86
C TYR A 1019 7.76 16.38 -5.83
N MET A 1020 8.04 15.58 -6.87
CA MET A 1020 8.99 15.94 -7.92
C MET A 1020 8.59 17.23 -8.62
N GLY A 1021 7.31 17.38 -8.98
CA GLY A 1021 6.76 18.61 -9.55
C GLY A 1021 6.94 19.82 -8.64
N LEU A 1022 6.72 19.69 -7.32
CA LEU A 1022 6.95 20.78 -6.36
C LEU A 1022 8.42 21.20 -6.30
N VAL A 1023 9.36 20.27 -6.39
CA VAL A 1023 10.79 20.58 -6.40
C VAL A 1023 11.16 21.37 -7.67
N VAL A 1024 10.77 20.89 -8.86
CA VAL A 1024 11.15 21.55 -10.11
C VAL A 1024 10.40 22.87 -10.31
N TRP A 1025 9.06 22.86 -10.23
CA TRP A 1025 8.24 24.01 -10.61
C TRP A 1025 8.15 25.11 -9.55
N HIS A 1026 8.41 24.78 -8.28
CA HIS A 1026 8.21 25.71 -7.18
C HIS A 1026 9.45 25.96 -6.32
N LEU A 1027 10.25 24.93 -5.99
CA LEU A 1027 11.51 25.16 -5.28
C LEU A 1027 12.52 25.84 -6.19
N LEU A 1028 12.82 25.23 -7.35
CA LEU A 1028 13.68 25.85 -8.38
C LEU A 1028 12.93 26.93 -9.15
N GLY A 1029 11.61 26.81 -9.25
CA GLY A 1029 10.77 27.80 -9.90
C GLY A 1029 10.83 27.77 -11.43
N LEU A 1030 11.37 26.71 -12.04
CA LEU A 1030 11.61 26.67 -13.49
C LEU A 1030 10.47 25.91 -14.20
N ARG A 1031 9.82 26.56 -15.16
CA ARG A 1031 8.77 25.95 -15.99
C ARG A 1031 8.60 26.64 -17.34
N THR A 1032 8.02 25.94 -18.31
CA THR A 1032 7.61 26.49 -19.60
C THR A 1032 6.09 26.63 -19.62
N GLU A 1033 5.60 27.81 -20.01
CA GLU A 1033 4.16 28.10 -20.11
C GLU A 1033 3.87 28.96 -21.33
N PHE A 1034 3.08 28.45 -22.28
CA PHE A 1034 2.64 29.17 -23.49
C PHE A 1034 3.78 29.90 -24.23
N GLY A 1035 4.92 29.23 -24.41
CA GLY A 1035 6.10 29.78 -25.09
C GLY A 1035 6.93 30.76 -24.25
N LYS A 1036 6.65 30.86 -22.96
CA LYS A 1036 7.45 31.62 -21.98
C LYS A 1036 8.17 30.69 -21.02
N THR A 1037 9.42 30.99 -20.73
CA THR A 1037 10.19 30.40 -19.63
C THR A 1037 9.93 31.25 -18.39
N ILE A 1038 9.42 30.60 -17.35
CA ILE A 1038 9.10 31.20 -16.07
C ILE A 1038 10.17 30.79 -15.05
N ILE A 1039 10.70 31.77 -14.33
CA ILE A 1039 11.63 31.58 -13.21
C ILE A 1039 10.99 32.22 -11.97
N ASP A 1040 10.43 31.38 -11.10
CA ASP A 1040 9.67 31.78 -9.90
C ASP A 1040 10.04 30.94 -8.66
N PRO A 1041 11.30 30.99 -8.20
CA PRO A 1041 11.77 30.16 -7.09
C PRO A 1041 11.15 30.56 -5.75
N VAL A 1042 10.78 29.58 -4.94
CA VAL A 1042 10.28 29.78 -3.58
C VAL A 1042 11.25 29.18 -2.58
N ILE A 1043 12.29 29.96 -2.28
CA ILE A 1043 13.45 29.52 -1.48
C ILE A 1043 13.58 30.43 -0.26
N PRO A 1044 13.62 29.91 0.98
CA PRO A 1044 13.83 30.73 2.17
C PRO A 1044 15.28 31.21 2.25
N LYS A 1045 15.51 32.41 2.82
CA LYS A 1045 16.85 33.02 2.91
C LYS A 1045 17.93 32.12 3.52
N ALA A 1046 17.55 31.19 4.40
CA ALA A 1046 18.47 30.23 5.01
C ALA A 1046 19.21 29.35 3.99
N LEU A 1047 18.67 29.18 2.78
CA LEU A 1047 19.27 28.39 1.72
C LEU A 1047 20.09 29.25 0.72
N ASP A 1048 20.65 30.39 1.16
CA ASP A 1048 21.50 31.24 0.29
C ASP A 1048 22.69 30.42 -0.23
N GLY A 1049 22.93 30.49 -1.54
CA GLY A 1049 23.93 29.65 -2.20
C GLY A 1049 23.43 28.27 -2.60
N LEU A 1050 22.12 27.97 -2.48
CA LEU A 1050 21.52 26.84 -3.18
C LEU A 1050 21.84 26.94 -4.67
N SER A 1051 22.27 25.83 -5.27
CA SER A 1051 22.38 25.67 -6.71
C SER A 1051 21.73 24.37 -7.17
N ALA A 1052 21.36 24.33 -8.44
CA ALA A 1052 20.81 23.15 -9.08
C ALA A 1052 21.33 23.00 -10.50
N SER A 1053 21.74 21.78 -10.87
CA SER A 1053 22.03 21.44 -12.26
C SER A 1053 20.89 20.60 -12.83
N LEU A 1054 20.50 20.87 -14.07
CA LEU A 1054 19.52 20.09 -14.82
C LEU A 1054 19.62 20.37 -16.33
N VAL A 1055 19.03 19.51 -17.14
CA VAL A 1055 18.79 19.76 -18.57
C VAL A 1055 17.40 20.35 -18.73
N TYR A 1056 17.32 21.49 -19.40
CA TYR A 1056 16.07 22.18 -19.70
C TYR A 1056 16.00 22.51 -21.19
N SER A 1057 14.96 22.02 -21.86
CA SER A 1057 14.75 22.14 -23.30
C SER A 1057 15.97 21.69 -24.12
N GLY A 1058 16.69 20.67 -23.63
CA GLY A 1058 17.89 20.12 -24.25
C GLY A 1058 19.22 20.81 -23.88
N TYR A 1059 19.19 21.89 -23.09
CA TYR A 1059 20.38 22.63 -22.69
C TYR A 1059 20.77 22.32 -21.23
N PRO A 1060 22.02 21.95 -20.93
CA PRO A 1060 22.51 21.84 -19.56
C PRO A 1060 22.56 23.20 -18.88
N LEU A 1061 21.90 23.31 -17.72
CA LEU A 1061 21.80 24.51 -16.91
C LEU A 1061 22.40 24.28 -15.52
N ASN A 1062 23.08 25.30 -15.02
CA ASN A 1062 23.47 25.48 -13.63
C ASN A 1062 22.74 26.73 -13.08
N LEU A 1063 21.71 26.51 -12.28
CA LEU A 1063 20.96 27.55 -11.58
C LEU A 1063 21.66 27.91 -10.28
N ASN A 1064 22.02 29.17 -10.08
CA ASN A 1064 22.60 29.67 -8.83
C ASN A 1064 21.66 30.69 -8.18
N PHE A 1065 21.29 30.46 -6.92
CA PHE A 1065 20.38 31.34 -6.20
C PHE A 1065 21.13 32.16 -5.16
N SER A 1066 21.02 33.49 -5.25
CA SER A 1066 21.47 34.40 -4.20
C SER A 1066 20.30 35.10 -3.53
N LEU A 1067 20.13 34.83 -2.23
CA LEU A 1067 18.98 35.20 -1.43
C LEU A 1067 19.33 36.40 -0.53
N LYS A 1068 19.18 37.62 -1.06
CA LYS A 1068 19.57 38.84 -0.31
C LYS A 1068 18.48 39.30 0.65
N LYS A 1069 17.21 39.01 0.35
CA LYS A 1069 16.04 39.34 1.16
C LYS A 1069 15.10 38.14 1.29
N GLU A 1070 14.16 38.22 2.24
CA GLU A 1070 13.07 37.24 2.36
C GLU A 1070 11.98 37.54 1.31
N THR A 1071 12.37 37.48 0.03
CA THR A 1071 11.49 37.66 -1.13
C THR A 1071 11.66 36.48 -2.09
N CYS A 1072 10.59 36.08 -2.78
CA CYS A 1072 10.62 34.96 -3.73
C CYS A 1072 10.73 35.42 -5.19
N HIS A 1073 10.41 36.69 -5.49
CA HIS A 1073 10.40 37.18 -6.87
C HIS A 1073 11.82 37.59 -7.32
N PRO A 1074 12.28 37.16 -8.50
CA PRO A 1074 13.57 37.58 -9.03
C PRO A 1074 13.71 39.11 -9.16
N LYS A 1075 14.88 39.61 -8.76
CA LYS A 1075 15.31 41.01 -8.92
C LYS A 1075 16.13 41.20 -10.17
N THR A 1076 17.09 40.30 -10.37
CA THR A 1076 17.98 40.28 -11.53
C THR A 1076 18.24 38.83 -11.90
N ILE A 1077 18.31 38.58 -13.20
CA ILE A 1077 18.70 37.29 -13.77
C ILE A 1077 19.84 37.56 -14.74
N HIS A 1078 20.93 36.80 -14.61
CA HIS A 1078 22.03 36.80 -15.56
C HIS A 1078 22.14 35.43 -16.19
N ILE A 1079 22.18 35.37 -17.52
CA ILE A 1079 22.41 34.14 -18.27
C ILE A 1079 23.81 34.26 -18.85
N ASN A 1080 24.73 33.39 -18.42
CA ASN A 1080 26.13 33.41 -18.81
C ASN A 1080 26.79 34.79 -18.60
N GLY A 1081 26.51 35.40 -17.45
CA GLY A 1081 26.99 36.74 -17.08
C GLY A 1081 26.25 37.92 -17.75
N LYS A 1082 25.34 37.67 -18.70
CA LYS A 1082 24.56 38.72 -19.37
C LYS A 1082 23.22 38.94 -18.68
N ALA A 1083 22.98 40.16 -18.21
CA ALA A 1083 21.70 40.54 -17.62
C ALA A 1083 20.56 40.45 -18.65
N ILE A 1084 19.42 39.88 -18.23
CA ILE A 1084 18.20 39.78 -19.05
C ILE A 1084 17.07 40.64 -18.49
N ASN A 1085 16.32 41.27 -19.39
CA ASN A 1085 15.07 41.95 -19.04
C ASN A 1085 13.93 40.94 -19.07
N PHE A 1086 13.03 41.05 -18.09
CA PHE A 1086 11.85 40.20 -17.97
C PHE A 1086 10.66 41.01 -17.47
N THR A 1087 9.46 40.50 -17.70
CA THR A 1087 8.23 40.96 -17.05
C THR A 1087 7.92 40.08 -15.85
N TYR A 1088 7.04 40.54 -14.96
CA TYR A 1088 6.61 39.71 -13.85
C TYR A 1088 5.35 38.92 -14.22
N GLU A 1089 5.32 37.66 -13.83
CA GLU A 1089 4.13 36.82 -13.95
C GLU A 1089 2.98 37.39 -13.13
N ASP A 1090 1.77 37.28 -13.66
CA ASP A 1090 0.55 37.67 -12.96
C ASP A 1090 0.17 36.60 -11.92
N ASN A 1091 0.76 36.71 -10.74
CA ASN A 1091 0.39 35.91 -9.57
C ASN A 1091 -0.56 36.71 -8.68
N GLN A 1092 -1.73 36.14 -8.40
CA GLN A 1092 -2.79 36.82 -7.67
C GLN A 1092 -2.45 37.13 -6.19
N TYR A 1093 -1.51 36.40 -5.59
CA TYR A 1093 -1.28 36.42 -4.14
C TYR A 1093 0.00 37.16 -3.74
N ARG A 1094 1.00 37.17 -4.61
CA ARG A 1094 2.29 37.84 -4.40
C ARG A 1094 2.82 38.37 -5.72
N LYS A 1095 3.94 39.10 -5.68
CA LYS A 1095 4.67 39.40 -6.91
C LYS A 1095 5.19 38.08 -7.50
N GLY A 1096 4.84 37.80 -8.76
CA GLY A 1096 5.19 36.57 -9.46
C GLY A 1096 6.66 36.48 -9.86
N GLY A 1097 7.00 35.41 -10.58
CA GLY A 1097 8.34 35.18 -11.10
C GLY A 1097 8.69 36.05 -12.31
N ALA A 1098 9.87 35.83 -12.86
CA ALA A 1098 10.29 36.40 -14.13
C ALA A 1098 9.67 35.62 -15.30
N GLU A 1099 9.01 36.32 -16.22
CA GLU A 1099 8.57 35.80 -17.51
C GLU A 1099 9.52 36.25 -18.63
N ILE A 1100 10.03 35.27 -19.37
CA ILE A 1100 10.95 35.49 -20.48
C ILE A 1100 10.42 34.70 -21.68
N GLU A 1101 10.39 35.29 -22.87
CA GLU A 1101 10.08 34.55 -24.10
C GLU A 1101 11.04 33.36 -24.25
N THR A 1102 10.53 32.12 -24.31
CA THR A 1102 11.36 30.90 -24.31
C THR A 1102 12.39 30.94 -25.43
N LYS A 1103 12.00 31.41 -26.63
CA LYS A 1103 12.95 31.55 -27.74
C LYS A 1103 14.14 32.45 -27.39
N LYS A 1104 13.90 33.61 -26.75
CA LYS A 1104 14.97 34.53 -26.34
C LYS A 1104 15.82 33.97 -25.20
N PHE A 1105 15.19 33.20 -24.30
CA PHE A 1105 15.90 32.50 -23.23
C PHE A 1105 16.90 31.49 -23.82
N LEU A 1106 16.42 30.61 -24.71
CA LEU A 1106 17.23 29.57 -25.37
C LEU A 1106 18.34 30.15 -26.25
N GLU A 1107 18.10 31.27 -26.95
CA GLU A 1107 19.12 31.97 -27.75
C GLU A 1107 20.35 32.41 -26.92
N LEU A 1108 20.23 32.53 -25.60
CA LEU A 1108 21.32 32.90 -24.70
C LEU A 1108 22.07 31.70 -24.11
N LEU A 1109 21.61 30.47 -24.38
CA LEU A 1109 22.18 29.22 -23.87
C LEU A 1109 23.21 28.68 -24.88
N THR A 1110 24.33 29.38 -25.02
CA THR A 1110 25.34 29.13 -26.06
C THR A 1110 26.52 28.26 -25.62
N TYR A 1111 26.59 27.87 -24.35
CA TYR A 1111 27.71 27.10 -23.79
C TYR A 1111 27.34 25.62 -23.59
N GLU A 1112 28.36 24.78 -23.45
CA GLU A 1112 28.17 23.36 -23.09
C GLU A 1112 27.49 23.21 -21.72
N GLU A 1113 27.82 24.09 -20.77
CA GLU A 1113 27.10 24.27 -19.51
C GLU A 1113 26.74 25.75 -19.34
N ASN A 1114 25.45 26.05 -19.18
CA ASN A 1114 24.95 27.42 -19.11
C ASN A 1114 24.67 27.82 -17.66
N THR A 1115 25.22 28.94 -17.22
CA THR A 1115 25.02 29.44 -15.86
C THR A 1115 23.89 30.46 -15.82
N ILE A 1116 22.98 30.31 -14.87
CA ILE A 1116 21.87 31.23 -14.66
C ILE A 1116 21.91 31.69 -13.20
N ASP A 1117 22.35 32.94 -12.99
CA ASP A 1117 22.45 33.55 -11.68
C ASP A 1117 21.18 34.35 -11.38
N ILE A 1118 20.46 33.92 -10.34
CA ILE A 1118 19.17 34.45 -9.93
C ILE A 1118 19.31 35.12 -8.57
N VAL A 1119 19.04 36.43 -8.50
CA VAL A 1119 19.06 37.19 -7.25
C VAL A 1119 17.63 37.47 -6.78
N LEU A 1120 17.30 37.08 -5.55
CA LEU A 1120 15.97 37.27 -4.92
C LEU A 1120 15.92 38.41 -3.90
#